data_AF-A0A2N2DNC4-F1
#
_entry.id   AF-A0A2N2DNC4-F1
#
_cell.length_a   1.000
_cell.length_b   1.000
_cell.length_c   1.000
_cell.angle_alpha   90.00
_cell.angle_beta   90.00
_cell.angle_gamma   90.00
#
_symmetry.space_group_name_H-M   'P 1'
#
loop_
_entity.id
_entity.type
_entity.pdbx_description
1 polymer ?
#
loop_
_entity_poly.entity_id
_entity_poly.type
_entity_poly.pdbx_seq_one_letter_code
_entity_poly.pdbx_strand_id
1 'polypeptide(L)'
;MLCNLKRGEKDYKYLQGILFYTGGFIMRKIIPSLFIIFVLFVSGCELITIGKDIEGNPVEPLYAGEKVLEWERVLEGKLSLINPQVNINNVYVTNDGSRALISSKERVVLFDQGGKLLWEKRFDHHLVEGIINSTGDILAVGDNTGRICVFNEKQELIWETFLDLELENLQITDDGSYLMAAARDPAQQEKGTICLLDGQGNLLWQKEIPGRLTVKMSLQGENVLVLAKHEEQTKLYFFNQKGELLWEKESFYTADVASDGEYVAAVSSSEMIYLFNKKGEKIWSYDPGIHVTQVKISQNGEYLLAYNHFGGADNNLFYLNIKGKLLWQRRIRDDSILSLSAGGERIVVASCRHYSEDFTLINLYDSGGRLRKEIEVGSRVEKAALSQNGEYLVLGCDDGNVYILNLNREIMGEYTPFEEEIVYYIPASSDLQEDYTSINLYFYDENAMVLVPASRSIRKTKELLRASIEELVKGPKVKSYLVRTIPKGMDIRVSIKRGTVFIDLPPDLEGLGGSVQNTGIIHSLLYTVTQFPTVERVRFLIGGEERDVFGDPGIYIGEDFTTDDIKKGIPLLYIPYRSGFRYYLVPWEIQPWSEQEDTGLYLTRKYFQEAANFIPFGVEIRKLEIEGDVIILDLSSEFLKLLERPEDPQLKARAQVIIDGLTVTLTHNLKQNKLQILVEGEKLSYVKGFNLSEPLSRPLNINSEE
;
A
#
# COMPACT_ATOMS: atom_id res chain seq x y z
N MET A 1 -35.49 2.24 49.16
CA MET A 1 -35.90 0.88 49.55
C MET A 1 -34.63 0.14 49.99
N LEU A 2 -34.55 -0.18 51.28
CA LEU A 2 -33.77 -1.23 51.98
C LEU A 2 -32.44 -1.77 51.38
N CYS A 3 -31.37 -1.65 52.21
CA CYS A 3 -30.43 -2.72 52.67
C CYS A 3 -29.55 -3.47 51.64
N ASN A 4 -28.32 -3.92 51.89
CA ASN A 4 -27.41 -3.91 53.04
C ASN A 4 -26.07 -4.60 52.62
N LEU A 5 -24.94 -4.16 53.22
CA LEU A 5 -23.82 -4.94 53.84
C LEU A 5 -23.00 -5.92 52.98
N LYS A 6 -21.67 -6.06 53.09
CA LYS A 6 -20.67 -6.04 54.20
C LYS A 6 -19.28 -5.75 53.58
N ARG A 7 -18.39 -4.89 54.11
CA ARG A 7 -17.65 -4.84 55.40
C ARG A 7 -16.37 -5.72 55.43
N GLY A 8 -15.23 -5.05 55.61
CA GLY A 8 -13.91 -5.61 55.95
C GLY A 8 -12.92 -4.47 56.16
N GLU A 9 -12.72 -4.10 57.42
CA GLU A 9 -12.07 -2.88 57.94
C GLU A 9 -10.77 -3.26 58.67
N LYS A 10 -9.91 -2.24 58.96
CA LYS A 10 -8.88 -2.16 60.02
C LYS A 10 -7.43 -2.55 59.68
N ASP A 11 -6.37 -1.84 60.10
CA ASP A 11 -6.15 -0.74 61.09
C ASP A 11 -4.80 0.00 60.75
N TYR A 12 -4.73 1.35 60.79
CA TYR A 12 -4.06 2.22 61.80
C TYR A 12 -2.61 1.83 62.21
N LYS A 13 -1.61 2.72 62.33
CA LYS A 13 -1.56 4.00 63.07
C LYS A 13 -0.23 4.76 62.89
N TYR A 14 -0.30 6.05 63.18
CA TYR A 14 0.68 7.13 63.18
C TYR A 14 1.70 7.15 64.35
N LEU A 15 2.75 7.99 64.17
CA LEU A 15 3.37 8.96 65.10
C LEU A 15 4.73 8.67 65.81
N GLN A 16 5.68 9.57 65.50
CA GLN A 16 6.50 10.44 66.40
C GLN A 16 7.93 10.08 66.83
N GLY A 17 8.80 11.10 66.76
CA GLY A 17 9.90 11.36 67.72
C GLY A 17 11.33 11.19 67.16
N ILE A 18 12.00 12.22 66.63
CA ILE A 18 12.83 13.26 67.30
C ILE A 18 14.27 12.79 67.67
N LEU A 19 15.22 13.37 66.91
CA LEU A 19 16.59 13.86 67.20
C LEU A 19 17.46 13.23 68.33
N PHE A 20 18.74 12.95 68.03
CA PHE A 20 19.91 13.85 68.25
C PHE A 20 21.24 13.09 68.02
N TYR A 21 22.13 13.71 67.22
CA TYR A 21 23.59 13.88 67.41
C TYR A 21 24.54 12.70 67.71
N THR A 22 25.55 12.51 66.86
CA THR A 22 26.97 12.97 67.00
C THR A 22 27.77 12.26 65.88
N GLY A 23 28.40 12.92 64.89
CA GLY A 23 29.66 13.67 64.96
C GLY A 23 30.86 12.73 65.06
N GLY A 24 31.82 12.61 64.14
CA GLY A 24 32.13 13.26 62.86
C GLY A 24 33.55 12.86 62.41
N PHE A 25 34.01 13.48 61.31
CA PHE A 25 35.43 13.71 60.91
C PHE A 25 36.21 12.50 60.30
N ILE A 26 36.80 12.51 59.09
CA ILE A 26 37.74 13.49 58.46
C ILE A 26 37.88 13.33 56.91
N MET A 27 37.91 14.49 56.23
CA MET A 27 38.53 14.89 54.93
C MET A 27 38.15 14.16 53.62
N ARG A 28 37.83 14.84 52.50
CA ARG A 28 38.56 15.96 51.86
C ARG A 28 37.67 16.69 50.80
N LYS A 29 37.54 18.02 50.96
CA LYS A 29 37.63 19.13 49.97
C LYS A 29 36.83 19.16 48.64
N ILE A 30 36.06 20.27 48.50
CA ILE A 30 35.79 21.16 47.33
C ILE A 30 34.39 21.04 46.62
N ILE A 31 33.38 21.73 47.18
CA ILE A 31 32.61 22.92 46.67
C ILE A 31 32.51 23.15 45.13
N PRO A 32 31.37 23.63 44.54
CA PRO A 32 29.97 23.64 45.02
C PRO A 32 28.83 23.62 43.93
N SER A 33 27.58 23.71 44.41
CA SER A 33 26.35 24.36 43.86
C SER A 33 25.89 24.07 42.41
N LEU A 34 24.61 23.81 42.11
CA LEU A 34 23.37 24.58 42.34
C LEU A 34 22.18 23.60 42.09
N PHE A 35 21.15 23.53 42.95
CA PHE A 35 19.79 24.11 42.70
C PHE A 35 19.08 23.54 41.46
N ILE A 36 17.79 23.16 41.42
CA ILE A 36 16.63 23.24 42.33
C ILE A 36 15.52 22.42 41.58
N ILE A 37 14.73 21.55 42.22
CA ILE A 37 13.33 21.83 42.66
C ILE A 37 12.52 22.41 41.46
N PHE A 38 11.51 21.77 40.86
CA PHE A 38 10.35 21.13 41.46
C PHE A 38 9.63 20.33 40.39
N VAL A 39 9.21 19.11 40.74
CA VAL A 39 8.11 18.40 40.10
C VAL A 39 6.82 19.06 40.54
N LEU A 40 5.94 19.40 39.59
CA LEU A 40 4.49 19.11 39.60
C LEU A 40 3.81 19.68 38.33
N PHE A 41 3.07 18.80 37.64
CA PHE A 41 1.97 18.99 36.69
C PHE A 41 2.10 20.01 35.54
N VAL A 42 2.14 19.51 34.28
CA VAL A 42 1.22 19.88 33.18
C VAL A 42 1.19 18.73 32.15
N SER A 43 0.01 18.48 31.59
CA SER A 43 -0.32 17.72 30.37
C SER A 43 0.64 17.91 29.17
N GLY A 44 0.68 16.95 28.25
CA GLY A 44 1.25 17.12 26.89
C GLY A 44 1.16 15.78 26.15
N CYS A 45 0.27 15.63 25.17
CA CYS A 45 0.57 15.83 23.75
C CYS A 45 1.94 15.26 23.38
N GLU A 46 1.97 14.01 22.91
CA GLU A 46 3.15 13.44 22.26
C GLU A 46 3.36 14.17 20.93
N LEU A 47 4.39 15.02 20.90
CA LEU A 47 4.96 15.59 19.70
C LEU A 47 5.58 14.47 18.85
N ILE A 48 5.13 14.35 17.61
CA ILE A 48 5.82 13.64 16.55
C ILE A 48 7.15 14.36 16.28
N THR A 49 8.26 13.68 16.51
CA THR A 49 9.61 14.18 16.22
C THR A 49 9.96 13.91 14.76
N ILE A 50 10.14 14.98 13.98
CA ILE A 50 10.60 14.94 12.58
C ILE A 50 12.13 14.80 12.57
N GLY A 51 12.63 13.89 11.71
CA GLY A 51 14.02 13.43 11.64
C GLY A 51 15.07 14.49 11.27
N LYS A 52 16.32 14.16 11.61
CA LYS A 52 17.55 14.95 11.48
C LYS A 52 18.02 15.12 10.03
N ASP A 53 18.60 16.29 9.78
CA ASP A 53 19.24 16.75 8.53
C ASP A 53 20.39 15.84 8.05
N ILE A 54 20.52 15.70 6.73
CA ILE A 54 21.72 15.17 6.06
C ILE A 54 22.18 16.24 5.06
N GLU A 55 23.39 16.76 5.24
CA GLU A 55 24.02 17.75 4.35
C GLU A 55 24.62 17.08 3.10
N GLY A 56 24.43 17.70 1.92
CA GLY A 56 25.08 17.33 0.66
C GLY A 56 25.54 18.58 -0.12
N ASN A 57 26.68 18.49 -0.82
CA ASN A 57 27.29 19.57 -1.61
C ASN A 57 26.91 19.47 -3.11
N PRO A 58 26.91 20.58 -3.87
CA PRO A 58 26.35 20.64 -5.22
C PRO A 58 27.36 20.27 -6.32
N VAL A 59 26.90 19.68 -7.43
CA VAL A 59 27.65 19.60 -8.69
C VAL A 59 26.75 19.88 -9.91
N GLU A 60 27.35 20.57 -10.89
CA GLU A 60 26.83 21.15 -12.13
C GLU A 60 26.12 20.20 -13.12
N PRO A 61 25.28 20.74 -14.03
CA PRO A 61 24.47 19.94 -14.95
C PRO A 61 25.30 19.39 -16.11
N LEU A 62 25.16 18.08 -16.36
CA LEU A 62 25.51 17.49 -17.65
C LEU A 62 24.25 17.11 -18.41
N TYR A 63 24.26 17.52 -19.69
CA TYR A 63 23.21 17.31 -20.68
C TYR A 63 22.86 15.83 -20.88
N ALA A 64 21.60 15.63 -21.31
CA ALA A 64 20.99 14.38 -21.74
C ALA A 64 21.96 13.40 -22.43
N GLY A 65 22.37 12.38 -21.69
CA GLY A 65 22.78 11.09 -22.21
C GLY A 65 21.71 10.07 -21.84
N GLU A 66 21.41 9.14 -22.74
CA GLU A 66 20.48 8.02 -22.52
C GLU A 66 20.78 7.34 -21.16
N LYS A 67 19.87 7.53 -20.19
CA LYS A 67 19.93 6.83 -18.90
C LYS A 67 19.64 5.35 -19.16
N VAL A 68 20.67 4.50 -19.04
CA VAL A 68 20.50 3.06 -18.80
C VAL A 68 19.64 2.93 -17.54
N LEU A 69 18.42 2.42 -17.68
CA LEU A 69 17.49 2.28 -16.56
C LEU A 69 18.09 1.30 -15.54
N GLU A 70 18.02 1.57 -14.23
CA GLU A 70 18.71 0.73 -13.21
C GLU A 70 18.33 -0.75 -13.26
N TRP A 71 17.11 -1.07 -13.69
CA TRP A 71 16.69 -2.46 -13.89
C TRP A 71 17.48 -3.19 -15.00
N GLU A 72 18.01 -2.48 -15.99
CA GLU A 72 18.86 -3.07 -17.05
C GLU A 72 20.19 -3.59 -16.49
N ARG A 73 20.61 -3.11 -15.30
CA ARG A 73 21.85 -3.60 -14.64
C ARG A 73 21.64 -4.93 -13.90
N VAL A 74 20.44 -5.15 -13.38
CA VAL A 74 20.04 -6.42 -12.75
C VAL A 74 19.39 -7.37 -13.75
N LEU A 75 19.05 -6.92 -14.96
CA LEU A 75 18.52 -7.75 -16.02
C LEU A 75 19.54 -8.81 -16.43
N GLU A 76 19.20 -10.08 -16.21
CA GLU A 76 19.96 -11.23 -16.69
C GLU A 76 19.42 -11.69 -18.06
N GLY A 77 18.09 -11.69 -18.21
CA GLY A 77 17.43 -12.18 -19.41
C GLY A 77 16.08 -11.52 -19.66
N LYS A 78 15.70 -11.44 -20.94
CA LYS A 78 14.40 -10.95 -21.37
C LYS A 78 13.82 -11.88 -22.44
N LEU A 79 12.53 -12.16 -22.32
CA LEU A 79 11.74 -12.83 -23.34
C LEU A 79 10.49 -12.00 -23.62
N SER A 80 10.13 -11.85 -24.90
CA SER A 80 8.88 -11.20 -25.29
C SER A 80 7.99 -12.21 -25.99
N LEU A 81 6.82 -12.48 -25.40
CA LEU A 81 5.81 -13.32 -26.05
C LEU A 81 5.14 -12.48 -27.12
N ILE A 82 5.38 -12.80 -28.40
CA ILE A 82 4.86 -12.04 -29.54
C ILE A 82 3.34 -12.31 -29.67
N ASN A 83 2.53 -11.68 -28.82
CA ASN A 83 1.09 -11.42 -28.97
C ASN A 83 0.59 -10.56 -27.78
N PRO A 84 0.05 -9.35 -27.97
CA PRO A 84 -0.35 -8.43 -26.89
C PRO A 84 -1.56 -8.88 -26.04
N GLN A 85 -2.09 -10.09 -26.24
CA GLN A 85 -3.20 -10.67 -25.45
C GLN A 85 -2.79 -11.88 -24.61
N VAL A 86 -1.49 -12.06 -24.35
CA VAL A 86 -1.03 -13.17 -23.51
C VAL A 86 -1.28 -12.84 -22.04
N ASN A 87 -2.41 -13.32 -21.52
CA ASN A 87 -2.63 -13.34 -20.09
C ASN A 87 -1.68 -14.38 -19.46
N ILE A 88 -0.70 -13.90 -18.70
CA ILE A 88 0.24 -14.75 -17.97
C ILE A 88 -0.48 -15.28 -16.72
N ASN A 89 -0.82 -16.56 -16.74
CA ASN A 89 -1.54 -17.21 -15.66
C ASN A 89 -0.60 -17.46 -14.47
N ASN A 90 0.59 -18.02 -14.73
CA ASN A 90 1.61 -18.32 -13.72
C ASN A 90 3.03 -18.19 -14.25
N VAL A 91 3.96 -18.00 -13.32
CA VAL A 91 5.41 -17.92 -13.52
C VAL A 91 6.06 -18.83 -12.49
N TYR A 92 7.01 -19.65 -12.93
CA TYR A 92 7.84 -20.49 -12.07
C TYR A 92 9.31 -20.33 -12.42
N VAL A 93 10.16 -20.61 -11.44
CA VAL A 93 11.62 -20.56 -11.57
C VAL A 93 12.21 -21.72 -10.76
N THR A 94 13.25 -22.36 -11.30
CA THR A 94 13.95 -23.44 -10.61
C THR A 94 14.70 -22.93 -9.38
N ASN A 95 15.11 -23.83 -8.49
CA ASN A 95 15.82 -23.50 -7.25
C ASN A 95 17.06 -22.61 -7.51
N ASP A 96 17.83 -22.96 -8.54
CA ASP A 96 19.06 -22.27 -8.94
C ASP A 96 18.83 -21.08 -9.87
N GLY A 97 17.59 -20.84 -10.33
CA GLY A 97 17.25 -19.82 -11.32
C GLY A 97 17.70 -20.11 -12.75
N SER A 98 18.24 -21.30 -13.04
CA SER A 98 18.75 -21.66 -14.36
C SER A 98 17.65 -21.74 -15.42
N ARG A 99 16.42 -22.05 -15.01
CA ARG A 99 15.24 -22.17 -15.87
C ARG A 99 14.03 -21.48 -15.27
N ALA A 100 13.18 -21.01 -16.16
CA ALA A 100 11.92 -20.42 -15.80
C ALA A 100 10.83 -20.80 -16.79
N LEU A 101 9.62 -20.93 -16.25
CA LEU A 101 8.44 -21.40 -16.96
C LEU A 101 7.34 -20.36 -16.86
N ILE A 102 6.66 -20.13 -17.97
CA ILE A 102 5.44 -19.33 -17.99
C ILE A 102 4.33 -20.12 -18.64
N SER A 103 3.19 -20.12 -17.98
CA SER A 103 1.93 -20.60 -18.53
C SER A 103 1.02 -19.42 -18.85
N SER A 104 0.50 -19.43 -20.06
CA SER A 104 -0.62 -18.59 -20.50
C SER A 104 -1.81 -19.46 -20.82
N LYS A 105 -2.92 -18.85 -21.24
CA LYS A 105 -4.19 -19.53 -21.52
C LYS A 105 -4.08 -20.83 -22.33
N GLU A 106 -3.23 -20.91 -23.36
CA GLU A 106 -3.16 -22.08 -24.26
C GLU A 106 -1.71 -22.50 -24.54
N ARG A 107 -0.74 -21.96 -23.79
CA ARG A 107 0.68 -22.12 -24.12
C ARG A 107 1.54 -22.15 -22.88
N VAL A 108 2.49 -23.07 -22.88
CA VAL A 108 3.59 -23.14 -21.92
C VAL A 108 4.90 -22.81 -22.62
N VAL A 109 5.72 -21.98 -21.97
CA VAL A 109 7.00 -21.51 -22.47
C VAL A 109 8.06 -21.71 -21.39
N LEU A 110 9.09 -22.48 -21.71
CA LEU A 110 10.27 -22.70 -20.88
C LEU A 110 11.46 -21.97 -21.48
N PHE A 111 12.23 -21.27 -20.65
CA PHE A 111 13.39 -20.51 -21.06
C PHE A 111 14.51 -20.61 -20.01
N ASP A 112 15.75 -20.35 -20.43
CA ASP A 112 16.89 -20.28 -19.51
C ASP A 112 17.00 -18.91 -18.84
N GLN A 113 17.93 -18.80 -17.88
CA GLN A 113 18.22 -17.55 -17.16
C GLN A 113 18.57 -16.35 -18.06
N GLY A 114 19.03 -16.58 -19.30
CA GLY A 114 19.33 -15.54 -20.28
C GLY A 114 18.11 -15.10 -21.10
N GLY A 115 16.93 -15.69 -20.86
CA GLY A 115 15.71 -15.46 -21.62
C GLY A 115 15.66 -16.22 -22.94
N LYS A 116 16.59 -17.17 -23.17
CA LYS A 116 16.57 -17.98 -24.39
C LYS A 116 15.47 -19.03 -24.28
N LEU A 117 14.61 -19.07 -25.30
CA LEU A 117 13.59 -20.10 -25.44
C LEU A 117 14.22 -21.50 -25.47
N LEU A 118 13.83 -22.35 -24.53
CA LEU A 118 14.22 -23.77 -24.47
C LEU A 118 13.11 -24.66 -25.04
N TRP A 119 11.86 -24.32 -24.74
CA TRP A 119 10.68 -25.06 -25.19
C TRP A 119 9.45 -24.16 -25.30
N GLU A 120 8.63 -24.43 -26.30
CA GLU A 120 7.27 -23.89 -26.39
C GLU A 120 6.33 -25.00 -26.82
N LYS A 121 5.19 -25.10 -26.15
CA LYS A 121 4.10 -25.97 -26.57
C LYS A 121 2.76 -25.28 -26.43
N ARG A 122 1.90 -25.47 -27.43
CA ARG A 122 0.51 -25.06 -27.43
C ARG A 122 -0.40 -26.24 -27.14
N PHE A 123 -1.50 -25.95 -26.48
CA PHE A 123 -2.52 -26.92 -26.08
C PHE A 123 -3.86 -26.48 -26.65
N ASP A 124 -4.70 -27.45 -27.00
CA ASP A 124 -6.00 -27.20 -27.65
C ASP A 124 -7.07 -26.70 -26.66
N HIS A 125 -6.80 -26.83 -25.36
CA HIS A 125 -7.69 -26.45 -24.26
C HIS A 125 -7.04 -25.42 -23.35
N HIS A 126 -7.87 -24.76 -22.53
CA HIS A 126 -7.37 -23.72 -21.64
C HIS A 126 -6.56 -24.35 -20.52
N LEU A 127 -5.31 -23.91 -20.39
CA LEU A 127 -4.41 -24.32 -19.33
C LEU A 127 -4.86 -23.73 -18.00
N VAL A 128 -4.98 -24.63 -17.03
CA VAL A 128 -5.21 -24.30 -15.62
C VAL A 128 -3.87 -24.00 -14.98
N GLU A 129 -2.89 -24.89 -15.20
CA GLU A 129 -1.60 -24.79 -14.53
C GLU A 129 -0.49 -25.38 -15.41
N GLY A 130 0.67 -24.71 -15.40
CA GLY A 130 1.91 -25.24 -15.96
C GLY A 130 3.00 -25.05 -14.93
N ILE A 131 3.54 -26.15 -14.41
CA ILE A 131 4.46 -26.15 -13.27
C ILE A 131 5.71 -26.98 -13.57
N ILE A 132 6.87 -26.42 -13.23
CA ILE A 132 8.15 -27.13 -13.27
C ILE A 132 8.59 -27.42 -11.83
N ASN A 133 9.16 -28.60 -11.60
CA ASN A 133 9.74 -28.92 -10.30
C ASN A 133 11.01 -28.11 -10.03
N SER A 134 11.43 -28.09 -8.77
CA SER A 134 12.52 -27.22 -8.30
C SER A 134 13.88 -27.54 -8.94
N THR A 135 14.11 -28.79 -9.34
CA THR A 135 15.31 -29.22 -10.07
C THR A 135 15.26 -28.93 -11.57
N GLY A 136 14.08 -28.68 -12.13
CA GLY A 136 13.92 -28.27 -13.52
C GLY A 136 13.89 -29.41 -14.55
N ASP A 137 13.77 -30.66 -14.11
CA ASP A 137 13.81 -31.86 -14.94
C ASP A 137 12.44 -32.45 -15.25
N ILE A 138 11.40 -32.08 -14.50
CA ILE A 138 10.02 -32.51 -14.72
C ILE A 138 9.10 -31.30 -14.85
N LEU A 139 8.31 -31.31 -15.92
CA LEU A 139 7.32 -30.28 -16.24
C LEU A 139 5.93 -30.92 -16.31
N ALA A 140 4.97 -30.41 -15.55
CA ALA A 140 3.59 -30.85 -15.59
C ALA A 140 2.67 -29.74 -16.11
N VAL A 141 1.73 -30.11 -16.97
CA VAL A 141 0.76 -29.19 -17.55
C VAL A 141 -0.64 -29.78 -17.39
N GLY A 142 -1.54 -29.02 -16.79
CA GLY A 142 -2.94 -29.38 -16.60
C GLY A 142 -3.87 -28.41 -17.32
N ASP A 143 -4.89 -28.94 -18.00
CA ASP A 143 -5.92 -28.14 -18.65
C ASP A 143 -7.29 -28.28 -17.98
N ASN A 144 -8.22 -27.39 -18.34
CA ASN A 144 -9.56 -27.31 -17.77
C ASN A 144 -10.47 -28.49 -18.13
N THR A 145 -10.02 -29.41 -18.99
CA THR A 145 -10.76 -30.64 -19.27
C THR A 145 -10.42 -31.76 -18.29
N GLY A 146 -9.41 -31.57 -17.44
CA GLY A 146 -8.92 -32.61 -16.54
C GLY A 146 -7.75 -33.41 -17.11
N ARG A 147 -7.22 -33.00 -18.27
CA ARG A 147 -6.04 -33.63 -18.85
C ARG A 147 -4.79 -33.13 -18.13
N ILE A 148 -3.93 -34.06 -17.75
CA ILE A 148 -2.60 -33.77 -17.18
C ILE A 148 -1.55 -34.43 -18.06
N CYS A 149 -0.59 -33.64 -18.52
CA CYS A 149 0.54 -34.08 -19.33
C CYS A 149 1.84 -33.78 -18.58
N VAL A 150 2.73 -34.77 -18.50
CA VAL A 150 4.04 -34.61 -17.85
C VAL A 150 5.16 -34.85 -18.86
N PHE A 151 6.15 -33.97 -18.84
CA PHE A 151 7.28 -33.93 -19.76
C PHE A 151 8.60 -34.03 -18.99
N ASN A 152 9.60 -34.65 -19.61
CA ASN A 152 10.96 -34.66 -19.10
C ASN A 152 11.72 -33.38 -19.49
N GLU A 153 12.95 -33.24 -19.01
CA GLU A 153 13.89 -32.16 -19.36
C GLU A 153 14.12 -31.99 -20.87
N LYS A 154 14.08 -33.10 -21.63
CA LYS A 154 14.19 -33.10 -23.10
C LYS A 154 12.88 -32.75 -23.79
N GLN A 155 11.83 -32.44 -23.01
CA GLN A 155 10.51 -32.01 -23.45
C GLN A 155 9.72 -33.12 -24.16
N GLU A 156 10.11 -34.37 -23.92
CA GLU A 156 9.41 -35.55 -24.38
C GLU A 156 8.29 -35.86 -23.38
N LEU A 157 7.11 -36.20 -23.89
CA LEU A 157 5.99 -36.63 -23.06
C LEU A 157 6.39 -37.92 -22.33
N ILE A 158 6.38 -37.90 -21.00
CA ILE A 158 6.58 -39.08 -20.16
C ILE A 158 5.27 -39.85 -20.09
N TRP A 159 4.18 -39.16 -19.73
CA TRP A 159 2.85 -39.73 -19.64
C TRP A 159 1.77 -38.64 -19.77
N GLU A 160 0.56 -39.08 -20.10
CA GLU A 160 -0.65 -38.27 -20.03
C GLU A 160 -1.77 -39.06 -19.34
N THR A 161 -2.63 -38.36 -18.60
CA THR A 161 -3.80 -38.94 -17.95
C THR A 161 -4.99 -37.98 -18.02
N PHE A 162 -6.18 -38.49 -17.75
CA PHE A 162 -7.43 -37.74 -17.77
C PHE A 162 -8.24 -38.05 -16.52
N LEU A 163 -8.61 -37.02 -15.75
CA LEU A 163 -9.30 -37.19 -14.46
C LEU A 163 -10.83 -37.27 -14.56
N ASP A 164 -11.41 -37.16 -15.76
CA ASP A 164 -12.87 -37.04 -15.98
C ASP A 164 -13.54 -35.91 -15.16
N LEU A 165 -12.77 -34.90 -14.73
CA LEU A 165 -13.17 -33.78 -13.87
C LEU A 165 -12.47 -32.50 -14.34
N GLU A 166 -13.11 -31.34 -14.15
CA GLU A 166 -12.48 -30.05 -14.47
C GLU A 166 -11.38 -29.73 -13.47
N LEU A 167 -10.13 -29.62 -13.94
CA LEU A 167 -8.99 -29.32 -13.10
C LEU A 167 -9.06 -27.88 -12.59
N GLU A 168 -8.77 -27.67 -11.30
CA GLU A 168 -8.73 -26.35 -10.67
C GLU A 168 -7.34 -25.98 -10.15
N ASN A 169 -6.54 -26.97 -9.77
CA ASN A 169 -5.18 -26.77 -9.29
C ASN A 169 -4.29 -27.98 -9.58
N LEU A 170 -3.00 -27.75 -9.81
CA LEU A 170 -1.99 -28.79 -9.98
C LEU A 170 -0.72 -28.39 -9.21
N GLN A 171 -0.13 -29.34 -8.49
CA GLN A 171 1.15 -29.16 -7.80
C GLN A 171 2.06 -30.36 -8.02
N ILE A 172 3.37 -30.12 -7.92
CA ILE A 172 4.41 -31.14 -8.06
C ILE A 172 5.41 -31.01 -6.90
N THR A 173 5.96 -32.13 -6.44
CA THR A 173 7.05 -32.13 -5.45
C THR A 173 8.37 -31.64 -6.05
N ASP A 174 9.32 -31.26 -5.21
CA ASP A 174 10.63 -30.76 -5.65
C ASP A 174 11.39 -31.75 -6.54
N ASP A 175 11.24 -33.05 -6.25
CA ASP A 175 11.85 -34.16 -6.97
C ASP A 175 10.96 -34.72 -8.10
N GLY A 176 9.73 -34.19 -8.25
CA GLY A 176 8.72 -34.69 -9.19
C GLY A 176 8.22 -36.11 -8.94
N SER A 177 8.47 -36.68 -7.76
CA SER A 177 7.98 -38.00 -7.37
C SER A 177 6.47 -38.06 -7.23
N TYR A 178 5.80 -36.92 -6.94
CA TYR A 178 4.35 -36.87 -6.77
C TYR A 178 3.75 -35.62 -7.41
N LEU A 179 2.54 -35.80 -7.92
CA LEU A 179 1.68 -34.71 -8.39
C LEU A 179 0.37 -34.73 -7.63
N MET A 180 -0.09 -33.54 -7.24
CA MET A 180 -1.38 -33.34 -6.57
C MET A 180 -2.28 -32.52 -7.47
N ALA A 181 -3.44 -33.07 -7.81
CA ALA A 181 -4.45 -32.40 -8.60
C ALA A 181 -5.70 -32.12 -7.75
N ALA A 182 -6.21 -30.91 -7.82
CA ALA A 182 -7.56 -30.59 -7.36
C ALA A 182 -8.45 -30.42 -8.59
N ALA A 183 -9.58 -31.11 -8.61
CA ALA A 183 -10.52 -31.09 -9.72
C ALA A 183 -11.96 -31.06 -9.19
N ARG A 184 -12.92 -30.70 -10.04
CA ARG A 184 -14.33 -30.59 -9.65
C ARG A 184 -15.22 -31.07 -10.78
N ASP A 185 -16.34 -31.67 -10.42
CA ASP A 185 -17.38 -32.04 -11.38
C ASP A 185 -18.19 -30.77 -11.74
N PRO A 186 -18.23 -30.34 -13.01
CA PRO A 186 -19.03 -29.19 -13.43
C PRO A 186 -20.53 -29.35 -13.11
N ALA A 187 -21.04 -30.58 -13.06
CA ALA A 187 -22.42 -30.90 -12.73
C ALA A 187 -22.69 -30.96 -11.21
N GLN A 188 -21.67 -31.22 -10.39
CA GLN A 188 -21.75 -31.29 -8.92
C GLN A 188 -20.82 -30.27 -8.26
N GLN A 189 -21.14 -28.99 -8.42
CA GLN A 189 -20.29 -27.89 -7.95
C GLN A 189 -20.13 -27.80 -6.41
N GLU A 190 -20.93 -28.57 -5.66
CA GLU A 190 -20.91 -28.63 -4.19
C GLU A 190 -19.72 -29.43 -3.63
N LYS A 191 -18.98 -30.18 -4.45
CA LYS A 191 -17.84 -30.99 -4.00
C LYS A 191 -16.63 -30.84 -4.92
N GLY A 192 -15.46 -30.67 -4.33
CA GLY A 192 -14.19 -30.83 -5.03
C GLY A 192 -13.59 -32.21 -4.78
N THR A 193 -12.69 -32.60 -5.66
CA THR A 193 -11.94 -33.86 -5.62
C THR A 193 -10.46 -33.55 -5.59
N ILE A 194 -9.71 -34.23 -4.74
CA ILE A 194 -8.24 -34.21 -4.74
C ILE A 194 -7.70 -35.59 -5.15
N CYS A 195 -6.66 -35.59 -5.98
CA CYS A 195 -6.02 -36.78 -6.52
C CYS A 195 -4.51 -36.67 -6.30
N LEU A 196 -3.91 -37.68 -5.66
CA LEU A 196 -2.45 -37.83 -5.63
C LEU A 196 -2.04 -38.84 -6.69
N LEU A 197 -1.12 -38.44 -7.55
CA LEU A 197 -0.51 -39.25 -8.60
C LEU A 197 0.97 -39.46 -8.26
N ASP A 198 1.52 -40.62 -8.63
CA ASP A 198 2.97 -40.81 -8.63
C ASP A 198 3.63 -40.15 -9.86
N GLY A 199 4.96 -40.08 -9.86
CA GLY A 199 5.74 -39.54 -10.98
C GLY A 199 5.60 -40.31 -12.30
N GLN A 200 4.92 -41.46 -12.30
CA GLN A 200 4.59 -42.25 -13.49
C GLN A 200 3.13 -42.05 -13.95
N GLY A 201 2.36 -41.22 -13.26
CA GLY A 201 0.97 -40.90 -13.61
C GLY A 201 -0.06 -41.88 -13.06
N ASN A 202 0.33 -42.81 -12.18
CA ASN A 202 -0.63 -43.70 -11.54
C ASN A 202 -1.34 -42.99 -10.41
N LEU A 203 -2.67 -43.11 -10.36
CA LEU A 203 -3.47 -42.60 -9.25
C LEU A 203 -3.19 -43.43 -7.99
N LEU A 204 -2.62 -42.79 -6.98
CA LEU A 204 -2.34 -43.42 -5.68
C LEU A 204 -3.59 -43.43 -4.79
N TRP A 205 -4.28 -42.29 -4.72
CA TRP A 205 -5.57 -42.17 -4.05
C TRP A 205 -6.33 -40.93 -4.51
N GLN A 206 -7.64 -40.96 -4.27
CA GLN A 206 -8.58 -39.89 -4.58
C GLN A 206 -9.52 -39.67 -3.38
N LYS A 207 -9.92 -38.41 -3.14
CA LYS A 207 -10.92 -38.05 -2.13
C LYS A 207 -11.86 -36.96 -2.61
N GLU A 208 -13.13 -37.09 -2.26
CA GLU A 208 -14.12 -36.02 -2.37
C GLU A 208 -14.18 -35.22 -1.07
N ILE A 209 -14.17 -33.89 -1.19
CA ILE A 209 -14.29 -32.95 -0.07
C ILE A 209 -15.37 -31.92 -0.45
N PRO A 210 -16.34 -31.63 0.44
CA PRO A 210 -17.34 -30.60 0.18
C PRO A 210 -16.72 -29.22 -0.03
N GLY A 211 -17.22 -28.48 -1.01
CA GLY A 211 -16.82 -27.11 -1.31
C GLY A 211 -15.74 -26.99 -2.39
N ARG A 212 -15.39 -25.74 -2.69
CA ARG A 212 -14.30 -25.38 -3.61
C ARG A 212 -12.96 -25.52 -2.90
N LEU A 213 -11.98 -26.13 -3.57
CA LEU A 213 -10.74 -26.54 -2.92
C LEU A 213 -9.56 -25.67 -3.39
N THR A 214 -8.78 -25.20 -2.43
CA THR A 214 -7.41 -24.75 -2.65
C THR A 214 -6.49 -25.77 -1.99
N VAL A 215 -5.59 -26.36 -2.77
CA VAL A 215 -4.67 -27.40 -2.29
C VAL A 215 -3.27 -26.84 -2.22
N LYS A 216 -2.48 -27.31 -1.24
CA LYS A 216 -1.05 -27.12 -1.12
C LYS A 216 -0.39 -28.42 -0.68
N MET A 217 0.69 -28.81 -1.34
CA MET A 217 1.48 -29.99 -0.97
C MET A 217 2.82 -29.52 -0.39
N SER A 218 3.31 -30.20 0.64
CA SER A 218 4.68 -29.97 1.10
C SER A 218 5.65 -30.37 -0.02
N LEU A 219 6.74 -29.61 -0.19
CA LEU A 219 7.66 -29.83 -1.31
C LEU A 219 8.33 -31.21 -1.29
N GLN A 220 8.48 -31.80 -0.10
CA GLN A 220 8.96 -33.18 0.09
C GLN A 220 7.89 -34.25 -0.18
N GLY A 221 6.63 -33.86 -0.43
CA GLY A 221 5.53 -34.77 -0.75
C GLY A 221 4.93 -35.53 0.43
N GLU A 222 5.33 -35.22 1.66
CA GLU A 222 4.89 -35.94 2.86
C GLU A 222 3.46 -35.59 3.29
N ASN A 223 3.00 -34.37 2.99
CA ASN A 223 1.77 -33.82 3.51
C ASN A 223 1.00 -33.00 2.48
N VAL A 224 -0.32 -33.04 2.61
CA VAL A 224 -1.26 -32.31 1.75
C VAL A 224 -2.17 -31.47 2.64
N LEU A 225 -2.11 -30.16 2.46
CA LEU A 225 -2.97 -29.17 3.08
C LEU A 225 -4.07 -28.79 2.10
N VAL A 226 -5.33 -28.86 2.54
CA VAL A 226 -6.48 -28.50 1.73
C VAL A 226 -7.32 -27.49 2.49
N LEU A 227 -7.58 -26.36 1.84
CA LEU A 227 -8.55 -25.37 2.28
C LEU A 227 -9.81 -25.55 1.44
N ALA A 228 -10.91 -25.93 2.08
CA ALA A 228 -12.19 -26.16 1.45
C ALA A 228 -13.18 -25.07 1.84
N LYS A 229 -13.67 -24.30 0.87
CA LYS A 229 -14.70 -23.27 1.07
C LYS A 229 -16.06 -23.82 0.64
N HIS A 230 -16.99 -23.94 1.58
CA HIS A 230 -18.35 -24.42 1.37
C HIS A 230 -19.34 -23.47 2.06
N GLU A 231 -20.21 -22.83 1.28
CA GLU A 231 -21.09 -21.75 1.76
C GLU A 231 -20.28 -20.63 2.46
N GLU A 232 -20.67 -20.23 3.67
CA GLU A 232 -19.99 -19.24 4.52
C GLU A 232 -18.94 -19.87 5.46
N GLN A 233 -18.64 -21.16 5.29
CA GLN A 233 -17.65 -21.87 6.11
C GLN A 233 -16.44 -22.28 5.29
N THR A 234 -15.27 -22.10 5.88
CA THR A 234 -14.01 -22.58 5.31
C THR A 234 -13.32 -23.51 6.29
N LYS A 235 -12.97 -24.71 5.82
CA LYS A 235 -12.34 -25.77 6.61
C LYS A 235 -10.94 -26.08 6.09
N LEU A 236 -10.03 -26.38 7.01
CA LEU A 236 -8.70 -26.90 6.73
C LEU A 236 -8.65 -28.39 6.98
N TYR A 237 -8.13 -29.14 6.03
CA TYR A 237 -7.82 -30.56 6.14
C TYR A 237 -6.33 -30.76 5.93
N PHE A 238 -5.72 -31.59 6.77
CA PHE A 238 -4.31 -31.94 6.65
C PHE A 238 -4.16 -33.46 6.56
N PHE A 239 -3.63 -33.92 5.44
CA PHE A 239 -3.43 -35.34 5.14
C PHE A 239 -1.95 -35.69 5.15
N ASN A 240 -1.66 -36.96 5.40
CA ASN A 240 -0.37 -37.53 5.01
C ASN A 240 -0.37 -37.96 3.54
N GLN A 241 0.80 -38.33 3.04
CA GLN A 241 1.01 -38.83 1.69
C GLN A 241 0.13 -40.04 1.30
N LYS A 242 -0.32 -40.85 2.27
CA LYS A 242 -1.21 -42.00 2.02
C LYS A 242 -2.69 -41.61 1.93
N GLY A 243 -3.01 -40.34 2.08
CA GLY A 243 -4.38 -39.85 2.15
C GLY A 243 -5.05 -40.16 3.49
N GLU A 244 -4.31 -40.38 4.57
CA GLU A 244 -4.91 -40.49 5.90
C GLU A 244 -5.07 -39.08 6.46
N LEU A 245 -6.28 -38.76 6.96
CA LEU A 245 -6.55 -37.47 7.60
C LEU A 245 -5.81 -37.43 8.94
N LEU A 246 -4.89 -36.48 9.10
CA LEU A 246 -4.16 -36.26 10.34
C LEU A 246 -5.00 -35.38 11.29
N TRP A 247 -5.57 -34.30 10.77
CA TRP A 247 -6.46 -33.41 11.51
C TRP A 247 -7.27 -32.51 10.57
N GLU A 248 -8.36 -31.96 11.10
CA GLU A 248 -9.17 -30.92 10.47
C GLU A 248 -9.42 -29.74 11.43
N LYS A 249 -9.64 -28.54 10.87
CA LYS A 249 -9.98 -27.31 11.60
C LYS A 249 -11.02 -26.51 10.83
N GLU A 250 -11.88 -25.78 11.54
CA GLU A 250 -12.91 -24.90 10.96
C GLU A 250 -12.55 -23.43 11.15
N SER A 251 -13.17 -22.56 10.35
CA SER A 251 -13.09 -21.10 10.47
C SER A 251 -11.72 -20.51 10.14
N PHE A 252 -11.15 -20.91 8.99
CA PHE A 252 -9.87 -20.37 8.47
C PHE A 252 -10.02 -19.85 7.06
N TYR A 253 -9.41 -18.71 6.75
CA TYR A 253 -9.53 -18.07 5.43
C TYR A 253 -8.37 -18.41 4.49
N THR A 254 -7.15 -18.54 5.01
CA THR A 254 -5.95 -18.82 4.21
C THR A 254 -4.95 -19.61 5.03
N ALA A 255 -4.11 -20.40 4.35
CA ALA A 255 -3.09 -21.21 5.00
C ALA A 255 -1.89 -21.53 4.08
N ASP A 256 -0.77 -21.90 4.69
CA ASP A 256 0.45 -22.34 4.03
C ASP A 256 1.17 -23.43 4.83
N VAL A 257 1.98 -24.25 4.15
CA VAL A 257 2.68 -25.41 4.73
C VAL A 257 4.17 -25.36 4.43
N ALA A 258 5.01 -25.70 5.42
CA ALA A 258 6.47 -25.77 5.24
C ALA A 258 6.89 -26.90 4.30
N SER A 259 8.12 -26.86 3.77
CA SER A 259 8.57 -27.85 2.78
C SER A 259 8.57 -29.29 3.29
N ASP A 260 8.78 -29.47 4.59
CA ASP A 260 8.80 -30.75 5.31
C ASP A 260 7.43 -31.16 5.88
N GLY A 261 6.44 -30.28 5.81
CA GLY A 261 5.11 -30.49 6.40
C GLY A 261 5.08 -30.46 7.93
N GLU A 262 6.17 -30.05 8.60
CA GLU A 262 6.22 -30.01 10.07
C GLU A 262 5.36 -28.86 10.65
N TYR A 263 5.20 -27.79 9.89
CA TYR A 263 4.46 -26.60 10.29
C TYR A 263 3.40 -26.19 9.26
N VAL A 264 2.24 -25.80 9.77
CA VAL A 264 1.16 -25.18 9.01
C VAL A 264 0.82 -23.83 9.62
N ALA A 265 0.91 -22.78 8.81
CA ALA A 265 0.48 -21.43 9.14
C ALA A 265 -0.93 -21.20 8.60
N ALA A 266 -1.82 -20.63 9.40
CA ALA A 266 -3.19 -20.37 8.95
C ALA A 266 -3.78 -19.12 9.61
N VAL A 267 -4.66 -18.43 8.89
CA VAL A 267 -5.38 -17.25 9.38
C VAL A 267 -6.84 -17.61 9.61
N SER A 268 -7.31 -17.40 10.82
CA SER A 268 -8.70 -17.66 11.20
C SER A 268 -9.66 -16.58 10.67
N SER A 269 -10.95 -16.89 10.64
CA SER A 269 -12.01 -15.91 10.36
C SER A 269 -12.13 -14.82 11.43
N SER A 270 -11.50 -14.99 12.60
CA SER A 270 -11.37 -13.94 13.62
C SER A 270 -10.04 -13.19 13.52
N GLU A 271 -9.45 -13.14 12.33
CA GLU A 271 -8.23 -12.37 11.97
C GLU A 271 -6.94 -12.78 12.69
N MET A 272 -7.00 -13.78 13.57
CA MET A 272 -5.82 -14.32 14.26
C MET A 272 -4.99 -15.21 13.34
N ILE A 273 -3.67 -15.05 13.40
CA ILE A 273 -2.69 -15.96 12.78
C ILE A 273 -2.40 -17.11 13.75
N TYR A 274 -2.40 -18.33 13.25
CA TYR A 274 -2.07 -19.54 14.00
C TYR A 274 -0.91 -20.29 13.34
N LEU A 275 -0.08 -20.92 14.18
CA LEU A 275 0.87 -21.94 13.76
C LEU A 275 0.51 -23.28 14.41
N PHE A 276 0.38 -24.30 13.58
CA PHE A 276 0.15 -25.69 13.99
C PHE A 276 1.37 -26.54 13.68
N ASN A 277 1.61 -27.55 14.50
CA ASN A 277 2.53 -28.63 14.14
C ASN A 277 1.84 -29.68 13.25
N LYS A 278 2.61 -30.64 12.73
CA LYS A 278 2.13 -31.79 11.93
C LYS A 278 0.98 -32.58 12.57
N LYS A 279 0.88 -32.59 13.91
CA LYS A 279 -0.19 -33.26 14.69
C LYS A 279 -1.46 -32.40 14.85
N GLY A 280 -1.45 -31.16 14.39
CA GLY A 280 -2.58 -30.23 14.49
C GLY A 280 -2.70 -29.55 15.86
N GLU A 281 -1.64 -29.63 16.67
CA GLU A 281 -1.54 -28.94 17.95
C GLU A 281 -1.13 -27.49 17.69
N LYS A 282 -1.85 -26.54 18.29
CA LYS A 282 -1.51 -25.12 18.22
C LYS A 282 -0.21 -24.88 18.98
N ILE A 283 0.80 -24.37 18.27
CA ILE A 283 2.07 -23.94 18.87
C ILE A 283 1.90 -22.53 19.46
N TRP A 284 1.38 -21.61 18.66
CA TRP A 284 1.09 -20.24 19.09
C TRP A 284 -0.02 -19.61 18.22
N SER A 285 -0.50 -18.45 18.67
CA SER A 285 -1.36 -17.57 17.92
C SER A 285 -0.89 -16.12 18.06
N TYR A 286 -1.05 -15.32 17.02
CA TYR A 286 -0.65 -13.91 16.98
C TYR A 286 -1.80 -13.07 16.43
N ASP A 287 -2.08 -11.95 17.09
CA ASP A 287 -3.07 -10.97 16.64
C ASP A 287 -2.33 -9.86 15.87
N PRO A 288 -2.49 -9.77 14.54
CA PRO A 288 -1.91 -8.70 13.74
C PRO A 288 -2.65 -7.37 13.89
N GLY A 289 -3.84 -7.35 14.50
CA GLY A 289 -4.70 -6.17 14.62
C GLY A 289 -5.35 -5.71 13.31
N ILE A 290 -5.22 -6.50 12.24
CA ILE A 290 -5.82 -6.23 10.92
C ILE A 290 -6.26 -7.54 10.24
N HIS A 291 -7.16 -7.43 9.26
CA HIS A 291 -7.55 -8.56 8.41
C HIS A 291 -6.38 -9.05 7.54
N VAL A 292 -5.84 -10.24 7.79
CA VAL A 292 -4.77 -10.82 6.97
C VAL A 292 -5.34 -11.65 5.83
N THR A 293 -5.06 -11.22 4.60
CA THR A 293 -5.53 -11.89 3.37
C THR A 293 -4.61 -13.00 2.89
N GLN A 294 -3.32 -12.96 3.27
CA GLN A 294 -2.31 -13.92 2.82
C GLN A 294 -1.33 -14.27 3.94
N VAL A 295 -1.01 -15.55 4.06
CA VAL A 295 0.09 -16.06 4.88
C VAL A 295 1.03 -16.91 4.02
N LYS A 296 2.34 -16.76 4.23
CA LYS A 296 3.38 -17.58 3.63
C LYS A 296 4.36 -18.05 4.70
N ILE A 297 4.80 -19.30 4.62
CA ILE A 297 5.88 -19.84 5.45
C ILE A 297 7.14 -20.00 4.59
N SER A 298 8.31 -19.68 5.12
CA SER A 298 9.56 -19.97 4.42
C SER A 298 9.72 -21.48 4.25
N GLN A 299 10.35 -21.92 3.17
CA GLN A 299 10.44 -23.35 2.87
C GLN A 299 11.14 -24.11 3.99
N ASN A 300 12.22 -23.54 4.54
CA ASN A 300 12.93 -24.10 5.69
C ASN A 300 12.14 -24.08 7.01
N GLY A 301 10.93 -23.52 7.03
CA GLY A 301 10.06 -23.47 8.21
C GLY A 301 10.54 -22.55 9.32
N GLU A 302 11.49 -21.63 9.08
CA GLU A 302 12.03 -20.75 10.13
C GLU A 302 11.28 -19.42 10.28
N TYR A 303 10.59 -18.98 9.22
CA TYR A 303 9.96 -17.67 9.15
C TYR A 303 8.56 -17.72 8.53
N LEU A 304 7.76 -16.70 8.86
CA LEU A 304 6.40 -16.54 8.39
C LEU A 304 6.19 -15.09 7.97
N LEU A 305 5.58 -14.91 6.80
CA LEU A 305 5.16 -13.64 6.26
C LEU A 305 3.63 -13.59 6.26
N ALA A 306 3.05 -12.54 6.83
CA ALA A 306 1.62 -12.29 6.81
C ALA A 306 1.35 -10.94 6.15
N TYR A 307 0.36 -10.89 5.27
CA TYR A 307 0.09 -9.73 4.44
C TYR A 307 -1.40 -9.46 4.27
N ASN A 308 -1.77 -8.19 4.38
CA ASN A 308 -3.04 -7.66 3.92
C ASN A 308 -2.84 -6.91 2.59
N HIS A 309 -3.52 -7.37 1.53
CA HIS A 309 -3.51 -6.71 0.22
C HIS A 309 -3.96 -5.24 0.28
N PHE A 310 -4.82 -4.86 1.22
CA PHE A 310 -5.40 -3.52 1.34
C PHE A 310 -5.51 -3.10 2.81
N GLY A 311 -4.37 -2.77 3.42
CA GLY A 311 -4.27 -2.57 4.87
C GLY A 311 -4.67 -1.18 5.41
N GLY A 312 -5.14 -0.25 4.58
CA GLY A 312 -5.49 1.10 5.04
C GLY A 312 -4.29 1.87 5.61
N ALA A 313 -4.41 2.48 6.78
CA ALA A 313 -3.36 3.30 7.41
C ALA A 313 -2.28 2.50 8.15
N ASP A 314 -2.59 1.26 8.52
CA ASP A 314 -1.72 0.47 9.40
C ASP A 314 -0.70 -0.36 8.61
N ASN A 315 0.28 -0.90 9.34
CA ASN A 315 1.24 -1.85 8.77
C ASN A 315 0.47 -3.02 8.17
N ASN A 316 0.75 -3.32 6.90
CA ASN A 316 0.05 -4.38 6.16
C ASN A 316 0.93 -5.60 5.90
N LEU A 317 2.24 -5.52 6.17
CA LEU A 317 3.19 -6.64 6.08
C LEU A 317 3.82 -6.93 7.43
N PHE A 318 3.74 -8.19 7.87
CA PHE A 318 4.27 -8.66 9.14
C PHE A 318 5.22 -9.83 8.90
N TYR A 319 6.40 -9.76 9.51
CA TYR A 319 7.40 -10.80 9.43
C TYR A 319 7.69 -11.38 10.82
N LEU A 320 7.39 -12.67 10.97
CA LEU A 320 7.50 -13.42 12.22
C LEU A 320 8.52 -14.53 12.06
N ASN A 321 9.15 -14.92 13.18
CA ASN A 321 9.84 -16.20 13.23
C ASN A 321 8.87 -17.33 13.57
N ILE A 322 9.31 -18.57 13.35
CA ILE A 322 8.49 -19.77 13.64
C ILE A 322 8.14 -19.93 15.13
N LYS A 323 8.81 -19.22 16.04
CA LYS A 323 8.47 -19.19 17.48
C LYS A 323 7.37 -18.19 17.83
N GLY A 324 6.81 -17.48 16.83
CA GLY A 324 5.71 -16.53 17.02
C GLY A 324 6.14 -15.13 17.45
N LYS A 325 7.44 -14.82 17.39
CA LYS A 325 7.94 -13.48 17.66
C LYS A 325 7.86 -12.63 16.39
N LEU A 326 7.15 -11.50 16.47
CA LEU A 326 7.24 -10.45 15.45
C LEU A 326 8.67 -9.90 15.40
N LEU A 327 9.30 -10.01 14.24
CA LEU A 327 10.64 -9.48 13.99
C LEU A 327 10.57 -8.03 13.51
N TRP A 328 9.69 -7.76 12.56
CA TRP A 328 9.37 -6.42 12.08
C TRP A 328 8.00 -6.42 11.39
N GLN A 329 7.42 -5.23 11.28
CA GLN A 329 6.22 -4.96 10.49
C GLN A 329 6.45 -3.67 9.70
N ARG A 330 5.75 -3.53 8.58
CA ARG A 330 5.91 -2.38 7.69
C ARG A 330 4.64 -2.11 6.90
N ARG A 331 4.37 -0.83 6.64
CA ARG A 331 3.46 -0.39 5.59
C ARG A 331 4.17 -0.48 4.24
N ILE A 332 3.69 -1.36 3.38
CA ILE A 332 4.04 -1.44 1.96
C ILE A 332 2.83 -1.03 1.11
N ARG A 333 3.04 -0.81 -0.18
CA ARG A 333 1.96 -0.42 -1.10
C ARG A 333 0.92 -1.52 -1.20
N ASP A 334 -0.34 -1.12 -1.30
CA ASP A 334 -1.45 -2.04 -1.44
C ASP A 334 -1.38 -2.78 -2.79
N ASP A 335 -1.98 -3.96 -2.81
CA ASP A 335 -2.00 -4.92 -3.92
C ASP A 335 -0.61 -5.26 -4.47
N SER A 336 0.37 -5.42 -3.57
CA SER A 336 1.73 -5.83 -3.92
C SER A 336 1.82 -7.36 -4.07
N ILE A 337 2.60 -7.80 -5.05
CA ILE A 337 2.94 -9.22 -5.22
C ILE A 337 4.13 -9.55 -4.31
N LEU A 338 3.97 -10.57 -3.47
CA LEU A 338 4.99 -10.98 -2.50
C LEU A 338 5.67 -12.29 -2.88
N SER A 339 6.99 -12.30 -2.80
CA SER A 339 7.81 -13.51 -2.90
C SER A 339 8.81 -13.61 -1.75
N LEU A 340 9.05 -14.82 -1.27
CA LEU A 340 9.90 -15.14 -0.13
C LEU A 340 10.89 -16.22 -0.56
N SER A 341 12.18 -16.04 -0.26
CA SER A 341 13.18 -17.07 -0.54
C SER A 341 13.06 -18.25 0.44
N ALA A 342 13.70 -19.38 0.13
CA ALA A 342 13.55 -20.61 0.90
C ALA A 342 13.94 -20.45 2.37
N GLY A 343 14.97 -19.66 2.66
CA GLY A 343 15.43 -19.36 4.02
C GLY A 343 14.82 -18.11 4.65
N GLY A 344 13.97 -17.38 3.93
CA GLY A 344 13.40 -16.11 4.39
C GLY A 344 14.40 -14.94 4.48
N GLU A 345 15.62 -15.10 3.97
CA GLU A 345 16.62 -14.03 3.95
C GLU A 345 16.30 -12.91 2.95
N ARG A 346 15.41 -13.19 1.97
CA ARG A 346 14.95 -12.20 0.98
C ARG A 346 13.43 -12.19 0.88
N ILE A 347 12.89 -10.97 0.98
CA ILE A 347 11.49 -10.67 0.75
C ILE A 347 11.43 -9.71 -0.44
N VAL A 348 10.71 -10.12 -1.49
CA VAL A 348 10.47 -9.32 -2.69
C VAL A 348 9.05 -8.78 -2.62
N VAL A 349 8.92 -7.46 -2.77
CA VAL A 349 7.63 -6.76 -2.86
C VAL A 349 7.57 -6.08 -4.22
N ALA A 350 6.69 -6.54 -5.11
CA ALA A 350 6.49 -5.93 -6.43
C ALA A 350 5.16 -5.15 -6.44
N SER A 351 5.24 -3.83 -6.56
CA SER A 351 4.12 -2.88 -6.50
C SER A 351 3.88 -2.24 -7.87
N CYS A 352 2.92 -2.77 -8.63
CA CYS A 352 2.56 -2.30 -9.97
C CYS A 352 1.14 -1.70 -10.05
N ARG A 353 0.30 -2.01 -9.06
CA ARG A 353 -1.09 -1.61 -9.01
C ARG A 353 -1.32 -0.41 -8.11
N HIS A 354 -0.27 0.24 -7.62
CA HIS A 354 -0.37 1.42 -6.77
C HIS A 354 -0.43 2.73 -7.55
N TYR A 355 0.25 2.84 -8.69
CA TYR A 355 0.45 4.09 -9.42
C TYR A 355 -0.36 4.20 -10.72
N SER A 356 -0.52 5.45 -11.17
CA SER A 356 -1.14 5.77 -12.47
C SER A 356 -0.29 5.35 -13.67
N GLU A 357 1.03 5.32 -13.48
CA GLU A 357 2.03 4.95 -14.46
C GLU A 357 2.08 3.42 -14.63
N ASP A 358 2.41 2.98 -15.84
CA ASP A 358 2.49 1.56 -16.19
C ASP A 358 3.90 1.00 -15.93
N PHE A 359 4.32 1.02 -14.68
CA PHE A 359 5.56 0.39 -14.23
C PHE A 359 5.38 -0.34 -12.91
N THR A 360 6.34 -1.19 -12.57
CA THR A 360 6.38 -1.94 -11.31
C THR A 360 7.57 -1.51 -10.48
N LEU A 361 7.33 -1.10 -9.24
CA LEU A 361 8.39 -0.86 -8.28
C LEU A 361 8.66 -2.14 -7.47
N ILE A 362 9.89 -2.63 -7.50
CA ILE A 362 10.31 -3.81 -6.76
C ILE A 362 11.18 -3.40 -5.59
N ASN A 363 10.70 -3.65 -4.38
CA ASN A 363 11.45 -3.44 -3.15
C ASN A 363 11.98 -4.78 -2.63
N LEU A 364 13.30 -4.86 -2.42
CA LEU A 364 13.97 -6.02 -1.82
C LEU A 364 14.25 -5.74 -0.34
N TYR A 365 13.69 -6.56 0.55
CA TYR A 365 13.98 -6.49 1.98
C TYR A 365 14.79 -7.70 2.43
N ASP A 366 15.66 -7.49 3.42
CA ASP A 366 16.29 -8.58 4.15
C ASP A 366 15.42 -9.09 5.31
N SER A 367 15.84 -10.19 5.95
CA SER A 367 15.17 -10.76 7.12
C SER A 367 15.08 -9.80 8.33
N GLY A 368 15.91 -8.75 8.37
CA GLY A 368 15.85 -7.68 9.36
C GLY A 368 14.90 -6.53 9.00
N GLY A 369 14.23 -6.62 7.84
CA GLY A 369 13.27 -5.63 7.36
C GLY A 369 13.94 -4.40 6.77
N ARG A 370 15.23 -4.41 6.47
CA ARG A 370 15.94 -3.29 5.84
C ARG A 370 15.74 -3.36 4.33
N LEU A 371 15.38 -2.21 3.72
CA LEU A 371 15.33 -2.09 2.26
C LEU A 371 16.77 -2.19 1.71
N ARG A 372 17.01 -3.17 0.85
CA ARG A 372 18.32 -3.46 0.25
C ARG A 372 18.44 -2.95 -1.18
N LYS A 373 17.34 -2.92 -1.93
CA LYS A 373 17.32 -2.40 -3.30
C LYS A 373 15.90 -1.98 -3.68
N GLU A 374 15.82 -0.97 -4.54
CA GLU A 374 14.61 -0.59 -5.26
C GLU A 374 14.90 -0.74 -6.76
N ILE A 375 13.98 -1.37 -7.50
CA ILE A 375 14.14 -1.62 -8.94
C ILE A 375 12.86 -1.18 -9.63
N GLU A 376 12.95 -0.23 -10.55
CA GLU A 376 11.83 0.20 -11.39
C GLU A 376 11.80 -0.61 -12.69
N VAL A 377 10.76 -1.41 -12.89
CA VAL A 377 10.55 -2.18 -14.13
C VAL A 377 9.49 -1.48 -14.97
N GLY A 378 9.85 -1.04 -16.18
CA GLY A 378 8.97 -0.29 -17.11
C GLY A 378 7.82 -1.09 -17.75
N SER A 379 7.28 -2.09 -17.05
CA SER A 379 6.10 -2.87 -17.42
C SER A 379 5.32 -3.22 -16.15
N ARG A 380 4.02 -3.51 -16.27
CA ARG A 380 3.19 -3.92 -15.15
C ARG A 380 3.31 -5.43 -14.93
N VAL A 381 3.87 -5.82 -13.79
CA VAL A 381 4.07 -7.21 -13.40
C VAL A 381 2.74 -7.80 -12.92
N GLU A 382 2.26 -8.86 -13.54
CA GLU A 382 1.07 -9.60 -13.10
C GLU A 382 1.42 -10.81 -12.24
N LYS A 383 2.61 -11.40 -12.45
CA LYS A 383 3.11 -12.57 -11.72
C LYS A 383 4.60 -12.44 -11.47
N ALA A 384 5.04 -12.88 -10.29
CA ALA A 384 6.45 -12.91 -9.94
C ALA A 384 6.80 -14.22 -9.24
N ALA A 385 7.97 -14.78 -9.57
CA ALA A 385 8.51 -15.97 -8.93
C ALA A 385 9.96 -15.74 -8.54
N LEU A 386 10.30 -16.03 -7.29
CA LEU A 386 11.67 -15.94 -6.77
C LEU A 386 12.24 -17.35 -6.68
N SER A 387 13.47 -17.53 -7.16
CA SER A 387 14.20 -18.78 -7.00
C SER A 387 14.39 -19.08 -5.51
N GLN A 388 14.44 -20.36 -5.15
CA GLN A 388 14.53 -20.77 -3.75
C GLN A 388 15.77 -20.18 -3.07
N ASN A 389 16.90 -20.10 -3.77
CA ASN A 389 18.13 -19.45 -3.29
C ASN A 389 18.05 -17.92 -3.17
N GLY A 390 16.95 -17.31 -3.61
CA GLY A 390 16.71 -15.86 -3.54
C GLY A 390 17.50 -15.02 -4.55
N GLU A 391 18.18 -15.63 -5.51
CA GLU A 391 19.09 -14.95 -6.43
C GLU A 391 18.40 -14.44 -7.70
N TYR A 392 17.40 -15.15 -8.21
CA TYR A 392 16.74 -14.84 -9.48
C TYR A 392 15.26 -14.57 -9.28
N LEU A 393 14.79 -13.46 -9.85
CA LEU A 393 13.39 -13.07 -9.85
C LEU A 393 12.87 -13.05 -11.28
N VAL A 394 11.86 -13.84 -11.56
CA VAL A 394 11.18 -13.88 -12.87
C VAL A 394 9.87 -13.11 -12.76
N LEU A 395 9.67 -12.20 -13.68
CA LEU A 395 8.52 -11.30 -13.74
C LEU A 395 7.76 -11.55 -15.04
N GLY A 396 6.49 -11.92 -14.93
CA GLY A 396 5.56 -11.96 -16.06
C GLY A 396 4.73 -10.69 -16.09
N CYS A 397 4.81 -9.94 -17.19
CA CYS A 397 4.14 -8.66 -17.37
C CYS A 397 2.87 -8.74 -18.22
N ASP A 398 1.99 -7.76 -18.05
CA ASP A 398 0.72 -7.64 -18.78
C ASP A 398 0.89 -7.41 -20.29
N ASP A 399 1.99 -6.78 -20.69
CA ASP A 399 2.40 -6.57 -22.08
C ASP A 399 2.99 -7.82 -22.76
N GLY A 400 3.04 -8.96 -22.05
CA GLY A 400 3.61 -10.22 -22.52
C GLY A 400 5.14 -10.29 -22.44
N ASN A 401 5.80 -9.26 -21.91
CA ASN A 401 7.22 -9.32 -21.59
C ASN A 401 7.45 -10.15 -20.34
N VAL A 402 8.64 -10.75 -20.33
CA VAL A 402 9.16 -11.54 -19.25
C VAL A 402 10.55 -11.03 -18.94
N TYR A 403 10.77 -10.66 -17.68
CA TYR A 403 12.06 -10.20 -17.21
C TYR A 403 12.63 -11.18 -16.19
N ILE A 404 13.91 -11.50 -16.34
CA ILE A 404 14.67 -12.33 -15.39
C ILE A 404 15.71 -11.41 -14.78
N LEU A 405 15.56 -11.16 -13.48
CA LEU A 405 16.45 -10.28 -12.73
C LEU A 405 17.37 -11.12 -11.87
N ASN A 406 18.67 -10.88 -11.96
CA ASN A 406 19.66 -11.40 -11.04
C ASN A 406 19.87 -10.39 -9.90
N LEU A 407 19.33 -10.73 -8.74
CA LEU A 407 19.31 -9.89 -7.55
C LEU A 407 20.67 -9.82 -6.83
N ASN A 408 21.65 -10.63 -7.26
CA ASN A 408 23.03 -10.59 -6.76
C ASN A 408 23.97 -9.74 -7.63
N ARG A 409 23.52 -9.29 -8.81
CA ARG A 409 24.31 -8.37 -9.63
C ARG A 409 24.39 -7.01 -8.91
N GLU A 410 25.64 -6.56 -8.73
CA GLU A 410 26.10 -5.44 -7.89
C GLU A 410 26.18 -5.79 -6.39
N ILE A 411 27.38 -5.66 -5.83
CA ILE A 411 27.73 -6.03 -4.45
C ILE A 411 26.85 -5.28 -3.44
N MET A 412 26.40 -6.01 -2.41
CA MET A 412 25.66 -5.54 -1.24
C MET A 412 26.42 -4.47 -0.43
N GLY A 413 26.44 -3.23 -0.91
CA GLY A 413 26.68 -2.03 -0.09
C GLY A 413 25.40 -1.58 0.62
N GLU A 414 25.51 -0.61 1.54
CA GLU A 414 24.33 0.15 1.97
C GLU A 414 23.74 0.82 0.72
N TYR A 415 22.50 0.48 0.37
CA TYR A 415 21.78 1.20 -0.67
C TYR A 415 21.53 2.62 -0.17
N THR A 416 22.35 3.55 -0.64
CA THR A 416 21.99 4.95 -0.72
C THR A 416 21.23 5.10 -2.03
N PRO A 417 19.94 5.50 -2.02
CA PRO A 417 19.22 5.82 -3.25
C PRO A 417 20.10 6.72 -4.11
N PHE A 418 20.19 6.46 -5.41
CA PHE A 418 20.73 7.46 -6.34
C PHE A 418 20.02 8.78 -6.05
N GLU A 419 20.76 9.89 -6.02
CA GLU A 419 20.20 11.24 -5.87
C GLU A 419 19.33 11.56 -7.10
N GLU A 420 18.16 10.96 -7.18
CA GLU A 420 17.09 11.48 -8.00
C GLU A 420 16.62 12.77 -7.36
N GLU A 421 16.40 13.79 -8.18
CA GLU A 421 15.97 15.10 -7.73
C GLU A 421 14.64 14.97 -6.96
N ILE A 422 14.72 15.11 -5.64
CA ILE A 422 13.55 15.01 -4.76
C ILE A 422 12.67 16.22 -5.03
N VAL A 423 11.47 15.98 -5.54
CA VAL A 423 10.45 17.03 -5.74
C VAL A 423 9.78 17.32 -4.40
N TYR A 424 10.31 18.28 -3.66
CA TYR A 424 9.77 18.68 -2.37
C TYR A 424 8.41 19.39 -2.46
N TYR A 425 8.12 20.13 -3.52
CA TYR A 425 6.84 20.82 -3.71
C TYR A 425 6.67 21.26 -5.17
N ILE A 426 5.44 21.17 -5.69
CA ILE A 426 5.07 21.74 -6.99
C ILE A 426 4.21 22.98 -6.73
N PRO A 427 4.67 24.18 -7.10
CA PRO A 427 3.95 25.43 -6.84
C PRO A 427 2.53 25.41 -7.40
N ALA A 428 1.60 26.01 -6.66
CA ALA A 428 0.23 26.19 -7.11
C ALA A 428 0.21 27.12 -8.33
N SER A 429 -0.60 26.77 -9.34
CA SER A 429 -0.57 27.46 -10.63
C SER A 429 -1.96 27.63 -11.23
N SER A 430 -2.07 28.57 -12.18
CA SER A 430 -3.26 28.73 -13.03
C SER A 430 -2.96 28.43 -14.49
N ASP A 431 -1.77 27.89 -14.77
CA ASP A 431 -1.31 27.61 -16.11
C ASP A 431 -1.99 26.34 -16.63
N LEU A 432 -2.84 26.50 -17.63
CA LEU A 432 -3.53 25.40 -18.31
C LEU A 432 -3.45 25.62 -19.82
N GLN A 433 -3.21 24.54 -20.56
CA GLN A 433 -3.33 24.56 -22.02
C GLN A 433 -4.79 24.72 -22.43
N GLU A 434 -5.04 25.38 -23.57
CA GLU A 434 -6.38 25.78 -24.00
C GLU A 434 -7.38 24.60 -24.13
N ASP A 435 -6.90 23.41 -24.49
CA ASP A 435 -7.72 22.19 -24.64
C ASP A 435 -7.84 21.34 -23.37
N TYR A 436 -7.25 21.78 -22.26
CA TYR A 436 -7.20 21.05 -21.00
C TYR A 436 -8.05 21.72 -19.92
N THR A 437 -8.51 20.92 -18.97
CA THR A 437 -9.18 21.37 -17.74
C THR A 437 -8.54 20.66 -16.58
N SER A 438 -8.51 21.33 -15.44
CA SER A 438 -8.06 20.72 -14.19
C SER A 438 -9.20 20.00 -13.48
N ILE A 439 -8.84 18.90 -12.81
CA ILE A 439 -9.69 18.19 -11.87
C ILE A 439 -8.90 17.93 -10.59
N ASN A 440 -9.58 17.93 -9.44
CA ASN A 440 -9.01 17.54 -8.15
C ASN A 440 -9.40 16.11 -7.81
N LEU A 441 -8.40 15.28 -7.58
CA LEU A 441 -8.53 13.88 -7.15
C LEU A 441 -8.09 13.80 -5.69
N TYR A 442 -8.76 12.98 -4.88
CA TYR A 442 -8.44 12.88 -3.45
C TYR A 442 -7.81 11.54 -3.14
N PHE A 443 -6.52 11.54 -2.83
CA PHE A 443 -5.76 10.35 -2.47
C PHE A 443 -5.35 10.42 -1.00
N TYR A 444 -5.00 9.28 -0.42
CA TYR A 444 -4.43 9.26 0.91
C TYR A 444 -2.98 9.74 0.92
N ASP A 445 -2.49 10.27 2.03
CA ASP A 445 -1.05 10.41 2.28
C ASP A 445 -0.37 9.04 2.42
N GLU A 446 0.96 9.01 2.56
CA GLU A 446 1.74 7.76 2.58
C GLU A 446 1.32 6.80 3.71
N ASN A 447 0.74 7.36 4.77
CA ASN A 447 0.26 6.64 5.95
C ASN A 447 -1.26 6.40 5.92
N ALA A 448 -1.96 6.76 4.84
CA ALA A 448 -3.42 6.69 4.71
C ALA A 448 -4.25 7.27 5.87
N MET A 449 -3.76 8.37 6.42
CA MET A 449 -4.39 9.13 7.51
C MET A 449 -5.17 10.34 7.00
N VAL A 450 -4.68 11.01 5.95
CA VAL A 450 -5.23 12.28 5.46
C VAL A 450 -5.53 12.19 3.97
N LEU A 451 -6.73 12.61 3.56
CA LEU A 451 -7.06 12.76 2.14
C LEU A 451 -6.47 14.08 1.62
N VAL A 452 -5.52 13.96 0.71
CA VAL A 452 -4.80 15.05 0.05
C VAL A 452 -5.42 15.27 -1.34
N PRO A 453 -5.87 16.50 -1.66
CA PRO A 453 -6.27 16.81 -3.03
C PRO A 453 -5.03 16.87 -3.93
N ALA A 454 -5.14 16.33 -5.14
CA ALA A 454 -4.12 16.30 -6.15
C ALA A 454 -4.73 16.78 -7.47
N SER A 455 -4.28 17.94 -7.97
CA SER A 455 -4.76 18.47 -9.25
C SER A 455 -4.11 17.72 -10.42
N ARG A 456 -4.92 17.37 -11.41
CA ARG A 456 -4.49 16.74 -12.66
C ARG A 456 -5.13 17.45 -13.85
N SER A 457 -4.36 17.81 -14.87
CA SER A 457 -4.95 18.32 -16.11
C SER A 457 -5.36 17.17 -17.02
N ILE A 458 -6.60 17.23 -17.51
CA ILE A 458 -7.15 16.30 -18.48
C ILE A 458 -7.70 17.05 -19.68
N ARG A 459 -7.77 16.37 -20.83
CA ARG A 459 -8.42 16.94 -22.02
C ARG A 459 -9.88 17.25 -21.71
N LYS A 460 -10.37 18.41 -22.16
CA LYS A 460 -11.77 18.81 -22.02
C LYS A 460 -12.69 17.74 -22.64
N THR A 461 -13.72 17.35 -21.90
CA THR A 461 -14.70 16.34 -22.32
C THR A 461 -16.09 16.69 -21.80
N LYS A 462 -17.14 16.17 -22.48
CA LYS A 462 -18.54 16.33 -22.05
C LYS A 462 -18.88 15.47 -20.82
N GLU A 463 -18.11 14.41 -20.58
CA GLU A 463 -18.33 13.46 -19.47
C GLU A 463 -17.32 13.67 -18.35
N LEU A 464 -17.14 14.93 -17.91
CA LEU A 464 -16.07 15.30 -16.97
C LEU A 464 -16.13 14.54 -15.65
N LEU A 465 -17.33 14.30 -15.12
CA LEU A 465 -17.55 13.49 -13.91
C LEU A 465 -17.06 12.05 -14.07
N ARG A 466 -17.39 11.39 -15.20
CA ARG A 466 -16.91 10.04 -15.49
C ARG A 466 -15.39 10.02 -15.61
N ALA A 467 -14.84 10.97 -16.38
CA ALA A 467 -13.39 11.08 -16.55
C ALA A 467 -12.65 11.29 -15.22
N SER A 468 -13.17 12.11 -14.29
CA SER A 468 -12.57 12.29 -12.97
C SER A 468 -12.52 11.01 -12.14
N ILE A 469 -13.56 10.18 -12.21
CA ILE A 469 -13.61 8.91 -11.51
C ILE A 469 -12.64 7.90 -12.14
N GLU A 470 -12.57 7.86 -13.47
CA GLU A 470 -11.58 7.03 -14.17
C GLU A 470 -10.14 7.44 -13.80
N GLU A 471 -9.84 8.74 -13.73
CA GLU A 471 -8.54 9.24 -13.29
C GLU A 471 -8.24 8.96 -11.80
N LEU A 472 -9.26 8.98 -10.94
CA LEU A 472 -9.14 8.60 -9.53
C LEU A 472 -8.78 7.10 -9.40
N VAL A 473 -9.46 6.22 -10.15
CA VAL A 473 -9.21 4.77 -10.16
C VAL A 473 -7.80 4.43 -10.69
N LYS A 474 -7.26 5.23 -11.61
CA LYS A 474 -5.85 5.09 -12.05
C LYS A 474 -4.88 5.21 -10.88
N GLY A 475 -5.20 6.01 -9.86
CA GLY A 475 -4.38 6.24 -8.67
C GLY A 475 -3.46 7.46 -8.78
N PRO A 476 -2.67 7.74 -7.73
CA PRO A 476 -1.75 8.87 -7.71
C PRO A 476 -0.53 8.64 -8.60
N LYS A 477 0.16 9.73 -8.94
CA LYS A 477 1.45 9.70 -9.65
C LYS A 477 2.57 9.15 -8.79
N VAL A 478 3.63 8.70 -9.43
CA VAL A 478 4.85 8.22 -8.78
C VAL A 478 5.57 9.39 -8.11
N LYS A 479 6.27 9.12 -7.00
CA LYS A 479 6.94 10.14 -6.17
C LYS A 479 5.99 11.21 -5.60
N SER A 480 4.68 11.04 -5.73
CA SER A 480 3.70 11.82 -4.97
C SER A 480 3.78 11.48 -3.47
N TYR A 481 4.24 10.28 -3.09
CA TYR A 481 4.07 9.76 -1.73
C TYR A 481 2.59 9.75 -1.32
N LEU A 482 1.66 9.64 -2.27
CA LEU A 482 0.25 9.44 -2.00
C LEU A 482 -0.13 7.98 -2.22
N VAL A 483 -1.20 7.56 -1.56
CA VAL A 483 -1.75 6.21 -1.57
C VAL A 483 -3.14 6.22 -2.21
N ARG A 484 -3.41 5.25 -3.08
CA ARG A 484 -4.74 5.13 -3.69
C ARG A 484 -5.79 4.83 -2.63
N THR A 485 -6.97 5.40 -2.82
CA THR A 485 -8.17 5.11 -2.03
C THR A 485 -8.99 4.00 -2.66
N ILE A 486 -8.84 3.77 -3.96
CA ILE A 486 -9.62 2.79 -4.73
C ILE A 486 -8.66 1.82 -5.41
N PRO A 487 -8.88 0.49 -5.32
CA PRO A 487 -8.09 -0.50 -6.03
C PRO A 487 -8.04 -0.26 -7.54
N LYS A 488 -6.91 -0.63 -8.18
CA LYS A 488 -6.71 -0.40 -9.62
C LYS A 488 -7.67 -1.27 -10.42
N GLY A 489 -8.28 -0.67 -11.45
CA GLY A 489 -9.15 -1.41 -12.39
C GLY A 489 -10.57 -1.69 -11.88
N MET A 490 -10.98 -1.10 -10.76
CA MET A 490 -12.36 -1.18 -10.29
C MET A 490 -13.31 -0.45 -11.26
N ASP A 491 -14.38 -1.13 -11.66
CA ASP A 491 -15.43 -0.55 -12.51
C ASP A 491 -16.46 0.19 -11.65
N ILE A 492 -16.25 1.49 -11.45
CA ILE A 492 -17.17 2.36 -10.74
C ILE A 492 -18.06 3.06 -11.76
N ARG A 493 -19.35 2.73 -11.75
CA ARG A 493 -20.31 3.28 -12.71
C ARG A 493 -20.89 4.58 -12.19
N VAL A 494 -20.96 5.58 -13.05
CA VAL A 494 -21.51 6.91 -12.71
C VAL A 494 -22.65 7.29 -13.65
N SER A 495 -23.75 7.79 -13.08
CA SER A 495 -24.87 8.36 -13.83
C SER A 495 -25.41 9.61 -13.15
N ILE A 496 -26.11 10.46 -13.91
CA ILE A 496 -26.59 11.77 -13.42
C ILE A 496 -28.08 11.89 -13.73
N LYS A 497 -28.88 12.28 -12.74
CA LYS A 497 -30.31 12.54 -12.91
C LYS A 497 -30.76 13.68 -12.01
N ARG A 498 -31.20 14.80 -12.62
CA ARG A 498 -31.77 15.97 -11.91
C ARG A 498 -30.88 16.48 -10.76
N GLY A 499 -29.61 16.75 -11.04
CA GLY A 499 -28.64 17.25 -10.05
C GLY A 499 -28.08 16.18 -9.09
N THR A 500 -28.66 14.98 -9.07
CA THR A 500 -28.13 13.85 -8.28
C THR A 500 -27.18 13.00 -9.13
N VAL A 501 -25.97 12.78 -8.62
CA VAL A 501 -24.98 11.84 -9.15
C VAL A 501 -25.16 10.50 -8.44
N PHE A 502 -25.36 9.44 -9.21
CA PHE A 502 -25.39 8.07 -8.71
C PHE A 502 -24.03 7.43 -8.96
N ILE A 503 -23.37 7.00 -7.91
CA ILE A 503 -22.08 6.28 -7.94
C ILE A 503 -22.36 4.85 -7.53
N ASP A 504 -22.20 3.92 -8.45
CA ASP A 504 -22.44 2.51 -8.24
C ASP A 504 -21.12 1.75 -8.10
N LEU A 505 -20.94 1.19 -6.91
CA LEU A 505 -19.74 0.49 -6.47
C LEU A 505 -19.89 -1.02 -6.75
N PRO A 506 -18.84 -1.69 -7.25
CA PRO A 506 -18.86 -3.14 -7.38
C PRO A 506 -18.91 -3.81 -5.98
N PRO A 507 -19.69 -4.89 -5.79
CA PRO A 507 -19.79 -5.59 -4.50
C PRO A 507 -18.45 -6.07 -3.95
N ASP A 508 -17.50 -6.39 -4.83
CA ASP A 508 -16.16 -6.84 -4.44
C ASP A 508 -15.39 -5.83 -3.59
N LEU A 509 -15.76 -4.53 -3.60
CA LEU A 509 -15.13 -3.51 -2.76
C LEU A 509 -15.47 -3.65 -1.27
N GLU A 510 -16.61 -4.25 -0.92
CA GLU A 510 -17.09 -4.29 0.47
C GLU A 510 -16.20 -5.15 1.38
N GLY A 511 -15.50 -6.13 0.82
CA GLY A 511 -14.65 -7.08 1.56
C GLY A 511 -13.16 -6.75 1.56
N LEU A 512 -12.74 -5.61 1.01
CA LEU A 512 -11.32 -5.32 0.80
C LEU A 512 -10.62 -4.65 1.97
N GLY A 513 -11.32 -4.05 2.94
CA GLY A 513 -10.62 -3.36 4.03
C GLY A 513 -11.48 -2.95 5.22
N GLY A 514 -10.81 -2.42 6.25
CA GLY A 514 -11.44 -1.95 7.48
C GLY A 514 -12.03 -0.54 7.37
N SER A 515 -12.48 0.02 8.51
CA SER A 515 -13.15 1.33 8.60
C SER A 515 -12.42 2.47 7.88
N VAL A 516 -11.09 2.56 8.05
CA VAL A 516 -10.26 3.60 7.42
C VAL A 516 -10.36 3.51 5.90
N GLN A 517 -10.23 2.30 5.35
CA GLN A 517 -10.29 2.06 3.91
C GLN A 517 -11.68 2.38 3.35
N ASN A 518 -12.73 1.88 4.00
CA ASN A 518 -14.11 2.14 3.58
C ASN A 518 -14.39 3.65 3.59
N THR A 519 -13.89 4.38 4.60
CA THR A 519 -14.07 5.82 4.74
C THR A 519 -13.33 6.56 3.63
N GLY A 520 -12.12 6.11 3.34
CA GLY A 520 -11.30 6.61 2.24
C GLY A 520 -11.97 6.48 0.89
N ILE A 521 -12.55 5.31 0.56
CA ILE A 521 -13.28 5.09 -0.69
C ILE A 521 -14.42 6.10 -0.83
N ILE A 522 -15.31 6.15 0.17
CA ILE A 522 -16.50 7.01 0.13
C ILE A 522 -16.12 8.49 0.07
N HIS A 523 -15.26 8.97 0.96
CA HIS A 523 -14.87 10.39 1.01
C HIS A 523 -14.05 10.82 -0.21
N SER A 524 -13.17 9.96 -0.72
CA SER A 524 -12.39 10.23 -1.93
C SER A 524 -13.28 10.43 -3.14
N LEU A 525 -14.28 9.54 -3.33
CA LEU A 525 -15.28 9.67 -4.39
C LEU A 525 -16.11 10.95 -4.19
N LEU A 526 -16.58 11.17 -2.96
CA LEU A 526 -17.44 12.30 -2.61
C LEU A 526 -16.77 13.64 -2.90
N TYR A 527 -15.55 13.85 -2.42
CA TYR A 527 -14.80 15.09 -2.64
C TYR A 527 -14.42 15.28 -4.11
N THR A 528 -14.12 14.18 -4.82
CA THR A 528 -13.83 14.23 -6.26
C THR A 528 -15.06 14.64 -7.07
N VAL A 529 -16.26 14.11 -6.81
CA VAL A 529 -17.44 14.48 -7.61
C VAL A 529 -18.06 15.81 -7.19
N THR A 530 -17.99 16.17 -5.90
CA THR A 530 -18.61 17.40 -5.41
C THR A 530 -17.80 18.65 -5.76
N GLN A 531 -16.62 18.53 -6.36
CA GLN A 531 -15.89 19.67 -6.93
C GLN A 531 -16.70 20.39 -8.02
N PHE A 532 -17.59 19.68 -8.73
CA PHE A 532 -18.36 20.23 -9.85
C PHE A 532 -19.62 20.96 -9.36
N PRO A 533 -19.81 22.25 -9.71
CA PRO A 533 -20.97 23.04 -9.27
C PRO A 533 -22.34 22.50 -9.71
N THR A 534 -22.38 21.63 -10.73
CA THR A 534 -23.62 21.02 -11.24
C THR A 534 -24.10 19.84 -10.41
N VAL A 535 -23.29 19.36 -9.45
CA VAL A 535 -23.64 18.27 -8.53
C VAL A 535 -24.31 18.91 -7.33
N GLU A 536 -25.55 18.50 -7.05
CA GLU A 536 -26.31 18.94 -5.87
C GLU A 536 -26.33 17.85 -4.79
N ARG A 537 -26.39 16.58 -5.23
CA ARG A 537 -26.48 15.40 -4.37
C ARG A 537 -25.68 14.24 -4.93
N VAL A 538 -25.20 13.39 -4.05
CA VAL A 538 -24.52 12.13 -4.38
C VAL A 538 -25.24 10.97 -3.71
N ARG A 539 -25.59 9.95 -4.49
CA ARG A 539 -26.21 8.71 -4.02
C ARG A 539 -25.29 7.55 -4.35
N PHE A 540 -24.98 6.71 -3.35
CA PHE A 540 -24.22 5.49 -3.58
C PHE A 540 -25.15 4.30 -3.81
N LEU A 541 -24.72 3.39 -4.68
CA LEU A 541 -25.33 2.09 -4.95
C LEU A 541 -24.23 1.01 -4.83
N ILE A 542 -24.64 -0.23 -4.58
CA ILE A 542 -23.73 -1.39 -4.59
C ILE A 542 -24.31 -2.44 -5.54
N GLY A 543 -23.58 -2.78 -6.61
CA GLY A 543 -24.06 -3.71 -7.63
C GLY A 543 -25.35 -3.27 -8.33
N GLY A 544 -25.66 -1.97 -8.32
CA GLY A 544 -26.90 -1.38 -8.84
C GLY A 544 -28.06 -1.33 -7.84
N GLU A 545 -27.88 -1.81 -6.61
CA GLU A 545 -28.91 -1.78 -5.56
C GLU A 545 -28.64 -0.69 -4.52
N GLU A 546 -29.71 -0.14 -3.95
CA GLU A 546 -29.61 0.75 -2.79
C GLU A 546 -29.25 -0.04 -1.54
N ARG A 547 -28.34 0.50 -0.73
CA ARG A 547 -27.87 -0.10 0.51
C ARG A 547 -27.74 0.97 1.57
N ASP A 548 -27.99 0.60 2.82
CA ASP A 548 -27.85 1.52 3.95
C ASP A 548 -26.39 1.67 4.39
N VAL A 549 -25.57 0.64 4.19
CA VAL A 549 -24.22 0.52 4.74
C VAL A 549 -23.26 -0.04 3.69
N PHE A 550 -22.03 0.48 3.67
CA PHE A 550 -20.92 0.02 2.82
C PHE A 550 -19.78 -0.57 3.66
N GLY A 551 -19.39 -1.82 3.36
CA GLY A 551 -18.26 -2.53 3.97
C GLY A 551 -18.50 -3.02 5.41
N ASP A 552 -17.49 -3.65 6.02
CA ASP A 552 -17.48 -4.09 7.42
C ASP A 552 -16.11 -3.79 8.09
N PRO A 553 -16.04 -2.99 9.18
CA PRO A 553 -17.12 -2.23 9.79
C PRO A 553 -17.71 -1.19 8.83
N GLY A 554 -19.04 -1.09 8.86
CA GLY A 554 -19.79 -0.43 7.81
C GLY A 554 -19.98 1.08 7.95
N ILE A 555 -20.05 1.76 6.80
CA ILE A 555 -20.27 3.20 6.67
C ILE A 555 -21.67 3.47 6.15
N TYR A 556 -22.42 4.34 6.81
CA TYR A 556 -23.76 4.69 6.39
C TYR A 556 -23.74 5.44 5.04
N ILE A 557 -24.41 4.88 4.04
CA ILE A 557 -24.58 5.43 2.69
C ILE A 557 -26.05 5.44 2.23
N GLY A 558 -26.98 5.14 3.14
CA GLY A 558 -28.41 5.00 2.85
C GLY A 558 -29.16 6.28 2.52
N GLU A 559 -28.52 7.45 2.64
CA GLU A 559 -29.08 8.77 2.32
C GLU A 559 -28.30 9.47 1.20
N ASP A 560 -28.93 10.47 0.59
CA ASP A 560 -28.26 11.35 -0.37
C ASP A 560 -27.29 12.29 0.37
N PHE A 561 -26.03 12.29 -0.04
CA PHE A 561 -25.05 13.26 0.45
C PHE A 561 -25.23 14.57 -0.31
N THR A 562 -25.65 15.65 0.35
CA THR A 562 -25.83 16.95 -0.31
C THR A 562 -24.50 17.71 -0.36
N THR A 563 -24.31 18.53 -1.40
CA THR A 563 -23.11 19.39 -1.46
C THR A 563 -23.06 20.40 -0.32
N ASP A 564 -24.21 20.78 0.24
CA ASP A 564 -24.27 21.69 1.40
C ASP A 564 -23.82 20.97 2.68
N ASP A 565 -24.14 19.69 2.86
CA ASP A 565 -23.62 18.89 3.98
C ASP A 565 -22.10 18.71 3.90
N ILE A 566 -21.55 18.73 2.69
CA ILE A 566 -20.13 18.49 2.41
C ILE A 566 -19.32 19.79 2.46
N LYS A 567 -19.86 20.89 1.94
CA LYS A 567 -19.16 22.18 1.80
C LYS A 567 -19.57 23.23 2.83
N LYS A 568 -20.62 22.99 3.64
CA LYS A 568 -21.16 23.73 4.82
C LYS A 568 -21.10 25.27 4.87
N GLY A 569 -20.66 25.96 3.81
CA GLY A 569 -20.26 27.37 3.84
C GLY A 569 -19.16 27.68 4.87
N ILE A 570 -18.43 26.66 5.34
CA ILE A 570 -17.40 26.82 6.38
C ILE A 570 -16.11 27.30 5.72
N PRO A 571 -15.41 28.31 6.29
CA PRO A 571 -14.14 28.73 5.74
C PRO A 571 -13.09 27.59 5.75
N LEU A 572 -12.28 27.52 4.70
CA LEU A 572 -11.22 26.52 4.54
C LEU A 572 -9.83 27.15 4.66
N LEU A 573 -8.99 26.64 5.55
CA LEU A 573 -7.56 26.92 5.53
C LEU A 573 -6.86 25.91 4.63
N TYR A 574 -5.95 26.35 3.79
CA TYR A 574 -5.12 25.47 2.95
C TYR A 574 -3.73 25.35 3.57
N ILE A 575 -3.57 24.43 4.51
CA ILE A 575 -2.38 24.33 5.37
C ILE A 575 -1.31 23.45 4.72
N PRO A 576 -0.02 23.83 4.83
CA PRO A 576 1.09 22.95 4.46
C PRO A 576 1.04 21.63 5.24
N TYR A 577 1.06 20.53 4.51
CA TYR A 577 1.12 19.15 5.01
C TYR A 577 2.26 18.43 4.31
N ARG A 578 2.85 17.41 4.94
CA ARG A 578 3.97 16.63 4.36
C ARG A 578 3.57 15.17 4.25
N SER A 579 3.71 14.61 3.05
CA SER A 579 3.64 13.17 2.78
C SER A 579 4.97 12.72 2.20
N GLY A 580 5.68 11.82 2.89
CA GLY A 580 7.03 11.41 2.53
C GLY A 580 7.98 12.60 2.51
N PHE A 581 8.58 12.85 1.35
CA PHE A 581 9.45 14.02 1.14
C PHE A 581 8.73 15.22 0.52
N ARG A 582 7.44 15.12 0.18
CA ARG A 582 6.71 16.13 -0.57
C ARG A 582 5.74 16.92 0.30
N TYR A 583 5.70 18.23 0.10
CA TYR A 583 4.71 19.14 0.69
C TYR A 583 3.45 19.20 -0.18
N TYR A 584 2.32 19.41 0.50
CA TYR A 584 0.98 19.49 -0.03
C TYR A 584 0.20 20.60 0.67
N LEU A 585 -0.76 21.21 -0.01
CA LEU A 585 -1.80 22.05 0.58
C LEU A 585 -3.03 21.21 0.86
N VAL A 586 -3.38 21.04 2.14
CA VAL A 586 -4.55 20.28 2.54
C VAL A 586 -5.63 21.24 3.05
N PRO A 587 -6.87 21.16 2.54
CA PRO A 587 -7.98 21.96 3.01
C PRO A 587 -8.43 21.50 4.40
N TRP A 588 -8.55 22.44 5.33
CA TRP A 588 -8.97 22.21 6.70
C TRP A 588 -10.12 23.16 7.06
N GLU A 589 -11.27 22.58 7.40
CA GLU A 589 -12.42 23.31 7.95
C GLU A 589 -12.09 23.94 9.31
N ILE A 590 -12.46 25.22 9.47
CA ILE A 590 -12.34 25.92 10.75
C ILE A 590 -13.70 26.33 11.30
N GLN A 591 -13.85 26.24 12.63
CA GLN A 591 -15.10 26.62 13.31
C GLN A 591 -15.51 28.07 12.97
N PRO A 592 -16.81 28.34 12.75
CA PRO A 592 -17.29 29.67 12.42
C PRO A 592 -16.95 30.71 13.50
N TRP A 593 -16.62 31.91 13.02
CA TRP A 593 -16.21 33.07 13.81
C TRP A 593 -17.39 33.78 14.52
N SER A 594 -17.08 34.59 15.56
CA SER A 594 -18.02 35.50 16.22
C SER A 594 -18.01 36.89 15.57
N GLU A 595 -19.15 37.50 15.22
CA GLU A 595 -19.33 38.72 14.39
C GLU A 595 -18.44 39.99 14.58
N GLN A 596 -17.46 40.03 15.50
CA GLN A 596 -16.70 41.22 15.90
C GLN A 596 -15.26 41.36 15.35
N GLU A 597 -14.68 40.39 14.63
CA GLU A 597 -13.30 40.46 14.09
C GLU A 597 -13.26 40.57 12.54
N ASP A 598 -12.30 41.30 11.97
CA ASP A 598 -12.10 41.31 10.51
C ASP A 598 -11.82 39.89 9.98
N THR A 599 -12.66 39.40 9.07
CA THR A 599 -12.59 38.03 8.54
C THR A 599 -11.23 37.71 7.91
N GLY A 600 -10.63 38.65 7.17
CA GLY A 600 -9.31 38.43 6.56
C GLY A 600 -8.21 38.31 7.60
N LEU A 601 -8.26 39.17 8.63
CA LEU A 601 -7.29 39.14 9.73
C LEU A 601 -7.40 37.84 10.53
N TYR A 602 -8.62 37.41 10.85
CA TYR A 602 -8.89 36.14 11.54
C TYR A 602 -8.32 34.95 10.76
N LEU A 603 -8.64 34.84 9.46
CA LEU A 603 -8.13 33.77 8.60
C LEU A 603 -6.61 33.75 8.55
N THR A 604 -5.98 34.92 8.43
CA THR A 604 -4.52 35.04 8.39
C THR A 604 -3.89 34.58 9.72
N ARG A 605 -4.43 35.02 10.86
CA ARG A 605 -3.95 34.59 12.19
C ARG A 605 -4.09 33.09 12.38
N LYS A 606 -5.24 32.53 11.98
CA LYS A 606 -5.50 31.09 12.07
C LYS A 606 -4.58 30.29 11.17
N TYR A 607 -4.35 30.76 9.95
CA TYR A 607 -3.37 30.17 9.05
C TYR A 607 -1.97 30.10 9.69
N PHE A 608 -1.47 31.21 10.24
CA PHE A 608 -0.17 31.25 10.92
C PHE A 608 -0.12 30.34 12.16
N GLN A 609 -1.24 30.21 12.88
CA GLN A 609 -1.35 29.32 14.04
C GLN A 609 -1.24 27.85 13.62
N GLU A 610 -2.02 27.41 12.63
CA GLU A 610 -2.04 26.01 12.20
C GLU A 610 -0.77 25.62 11.41
N ALA A 611 -0.16 26.59 10.70
CA ALA A 611 1.09 26.39 9.97
C ALA A 611 2.35 26.70 10.80
N ALA A 612 2.24 26.90 12.12
CA ALA A 612 3.35 27.35 12.97
C ALA A 612 4.60 26.46 12.92
N ASN A 613 4.43 25.15 12.69
CA ASN A 613 5.56 24.22 12.55
C ASN A 613 6.39 24.43 11.28
N PHE A 614 5.85 25.14 10.29
CA PHE A 614 6.52 25.41 9.01
C PHE A 614 7.03 26.85 8.91
N ILE A 615 6.54 27.75 9.76
CA ILE A 615 6.77 29.20 9.68
C ILE A 615 7.80 29.65 10.73
N PRO A 616 8.71 30.59 10.42
CA PRO A 616 9.63 31.16 11.41
C PRO A 616 8.90 31.76 12.61
N PHE A 617 9.46 31.60 13.81
CA PHE A 617 8.91 32.19 15.02
C PHE A 617 8.89 33.73 14.93
N GLY A 618 7.76 34.34 15.28
CA GLY A 618 7.62 35.79 15.43
C GLY A 618 7.12 36.56 14.21
N VAL A 619 6.58 35.90 13.18
CA VAL A 619 5.90 36.61 12.07
C VAL A 619 4.61 37.25 12.59
N GLU A 620 4.53 38.58 12.53
CA GLU A 620 3.37 39.36 12.96
C GLU A 620 2.63 39.98 11.76
N ILE A 621 1.31 40.11 11.89
CA ILE A 621 0.47 40.81 10.91
C ILE A 621 0.43 42.29 11.30
N ARG A 622 1.04 43.14 10.47
CA ARG A 622 1.03 44.60 10.68
C ARG A 622 -0.26 45.22 10.19
N LYS A 623 -0.74 44.78 9.02
CA LYS A 623 -1.91 45.35 8.34
C LYS A 623 -2.55 44.34 7.39
N LEU A 624 -3.87 44.38 7.26
CA LEU A 624 -4.61 43.74 6.18
C LEU A 624 -5.64 44.73 5.65
N GLU A 625 -5.61 45.00 4.35
CA GLU A 625 -6.55 45.89 3.66
C GLU A 625 -7.01 45.29 2.34
N ILE A 626 -8.12 45.80 1.83
CA ILE A 626 -8.69 45.38 0.55
C ILE A 626 -8.71 46.58 -0.38
N GLU A 627 -8.02 46.46 -1.51
CA GLU A 627 -8.00 47.44 -2.59
C GLU A 627 -8.55 46.79 -3.88
N GLY A 628 -9.83 47.03 -4.15
CA GLY A 628 -10.52 46.43 -5.30
C GLY A 628 -10.57 44.90 -5.22
N ASP A 629 -9.86 44.23 -6.14
CA ASP A 629 -9.75 42.76 -6.22
C ASP A 629 -8.48 42.22 -5.53
N VAL A 630 -7.71 43.08 -4.86
CA VAL A 630 -6.44 42.73 -4.23
C VAL A 630 -6.55 42.83 -2.70
N ILE A 631 -6.16 41.77 -2.02
CA ILE A 631 -5.92 41.74 -0.57
C ILE A 631 -4.47 42.18 -0.36
N ILE A 632 -4.25 43.23 0.41
CA ILE A 632 -2.92 43.71 0.78
C ILE A 632 -2.63 43.27 2.19
N LEU A 633 -1.63 42.39 2.35
CA LEU A 633 -1.20 41.86 3.64
C LEU A 633 0.21 42.34 3.95
N ASP A 634 0.35 43.18 4.97
CA ASP A 634 1.64 43.66 5.47
C ASP A 634 2.09 42.85 6.68
N LEU A 635 3.29 42.26 6.58
CA LEU A 635 3.88 41.39 7.58
C LEU A 635 5.15 42.01 8.18
N SER A 636 5.53 41.53 9.36
CA SER A 636 6.79 41.91 10.00
C SER A 636 8.01 41.33 9.26
N SER A 637 9.18 41.94 9.50
CA SER A 637 10.46 41.55 8.89
C SER A 637 10.86 40.09 9.13
N GLU A 638 10.34 39.44 10.18
CA GLU A 638 10.53 38.01 10.46
C GLU A 638 10.06 37.12 9.31
N PHE A 639 9.10 37.57 8.49
CA PHE A 639 8.66 36.83 7.31
C PHE A 639 9.81 36.60 6.32
N LEU A 640 10.78 37.52 6.23
CA LEU A 640 11.93 37.40 5.34
C LEU A 640 12.84 36.21 5.67
N LYS A 641 12.84 35.74 6.93
CA LYS A 641 13.59 34.54 7.34
C LYS A 641 13.14 33.30 6.58
N LEU A 642 11.89 33.28 6.12
CA LEU A 642 11.36 32.21 5.29
C LEU A 642 12.05 32.16 3.90
N LEU A 643 12.56 33.31 3.43
CA LEU A 643 13.12 33.50 2.08
C LEU A 643 14.66 33.55 2.07
N GLU A 644 15.32 33.36 3.21
CA GLU A 644 16.77 33.62 3.36
C GLU A 644 17.66 32.66 2.57
N ARG A 645 17.27 31.38 2.46
CA ARG A 645 18.07 30.28 1.89
C ARG A 645 17.38 29.59 0.70
N PRO A 646 17.15 30.31 -0.41
CA PRO A 646 16.50 29.77 -1.61
C PRO A 646 17.32 28.67 -2.31
N GLU A 647 18.62 28.58 -2.04
CA GLU A 647 19.54 27.61 -2.62
C GLU A 647 19.32 26.20 -2.08
N ASP A 648 18.72 26.08 -0.90
CA ASP A 648 18.28 24.81 -0.32
C ASP A 648 16.90 24.45 -0.89
N PRO A 649 16.77 23.37 -1.69
CA PRO A 649 15.51 23.01 -2.34
C PRO A 649 14.37 22.75 -1.36
N GLN A 650 14.67 22.18 -0.18
CA GLN A 650 13.66 21.86 0.82
C GLN A 650 13.16 23.13 1.54
N LEU A 651 14.07 24.04 1.89
CA LEU A 651 13.70 25.33 2.49
C LEU A 651 12.94 26.21 1.48
N LYS A 652 13.35 26.20 0.21
CA LYS A 652 12.64 26.89 -0.88
C LYS A 652 11.23 26.34 -1.07
N ALA A 653 11.08 25.02 -1.10
CA ALA A 653 9.77 24.36 -1.20
C ALA A 653 8.87 24.68 -0.01
N ARG A 654 9.42 24.64 1.22
CA ARG A 654 8.70 25.03 2.44
C ARG A 654 8.20 26.48 2.36
N ALA A 655 9.04 27.40 1.91
CA ALA A 655 8.66 28.79 1.72
C ALA A 655 7.54 28.96 0.70
N GLN A 656 7.64 28.30 -0.45
CA GLN A 656 6.63 28.39 -1.49
C GLN A 656 5.28 27.82 -1.05
N VAL A 657 5.24 26.64 -0.40
CA VAL A 657 3.96 26.06 0.06
C VAL A 657 3.27 26.94 1.10
N ILE A 658 4.04 27.67 1.93
CA ILE A 658 3.46 28.61 2.89
C ILE A 658 2.84 29.83 2.18
N ILE A 659 3.52 30.36 1.15
CA ILE A 659 3.02 31.49 0.35
C ILE A 659 1.76 31.09 -0.41
N ASP A 660 1.79 29.94 -1.05
CA ASP A 660 0.64 29.43 -1.82
C ASP A 660 -0.53 29.12 -0.89
N GLY A 661 -0.28 28.45 0.25
CA GLY A 661 -1.31 28.13 1.24
C GLY A 661 -2.00 29.38 1.79
N LEU A 662 -1.25 30.44 2.07
CA LEU A 662 -1.79 31.73 2.50
C LEU A 662 -2.60 32.39 1.39
N THR A 663 -2.10 32.35 0.15
CA THR A 663 -2.78 32.89 -1.04
C THR A 663 -4.10 32.17 -1.28
N VAL A 664 -4.11 30.84 -1.30
CA VAL A 664 -5.30 30.02 -1.52
C VAL A 664 -6.28 30.23 -0.37
N THR A 665 -5.81 30.22 0.89
CA THR A 665 -6.67 30.46 2.06
C THR A 665 -7.41 31.79 1.96
N LEU A 666 -6.69 32.90 1.74
CA LEU A 666 -7.32 34.21 1.72
C LEU A 666 -8.21 34.40 0.51
N THR A 667 -7.72 34.03 -0.67
CA THR A 667 -8.50 34.19 -1.88
C THR A 667 -9.70 33.24 -1.90
N HIS A 668 -9.63 31.98 -1.45
CA HIS A 668 -10.76 31.05 -1.45
C HIS A 668 -11.95 31.54 -0.60
N ASN A 669 -11.65 32.13 0.57
CA ASN A 669 -12.68 32.52 1.53
C ASN A 669 -13.20 33.95 1.34
N LEU A 670 -12.45 34.81 0.65
CA LEU A 670 -12.81 36.21 0.41
C LEU A 670 -13.26 36.42 -1.04
N LYS A 671 -13.89 37.56 -1.31
CA LYS A 671 -14.39 37.90 -2.66
C LYS A 671 -13.25 38.20 -3.64
N GLN A 672 -12.12 38.65 -3.12
CA GLN A 672 -10.93 39.05 -3.88
C GLN A 672 -10.19 37.82 -4.40
N ASN A 673 -9.66 37.94 -5.62
CA ASN A 673 -8.93 36.85 -6.27
C ASN A 673 -7.42 37.02 -6.22
N LYS A 674 -6.90 38.10 -5.63
CA LYS A 674 -5.46 38.37 -5.58
C LYS A 674 -4.98 38.72 -4.17
N LEU A 675 -3.75 38.30 -3.86
CA LEU A 675 -3.03 38.62 -2.63
C LEU A 675 -1.72 39.33 -2.98
N GLN A 676 -1.50 40.53 -2.45
CA GLN A 676 -0.21 41.19 -2.43
C GLN A 676 0.37 41.11 -1.02
N ILE A 677 1.54 40.50 -0.89
CA ILE A 677 2.30 40.46 0.37
C ILE A 677 3.26 41.65 0.37
N LEU A 678 3.26 42.40 1.49
CA LEU A 678 4.22 43.45 1.82
C LEU A 678 4.99 43.03 3.07
N VAL A 679 6.21 43.53 3.20
CA VAL A 679 6.98 43.39 4.44
C VAL A 679 7.46 44.75 4.87
N GLU A 680 7.18 45.09 6.12
CA GLU A 680 7.47 46.39 6.70
C GLU A 680 6.86 47.58 5.92
N GLY A 681 5.75 47.36 5.23
CA GLY A 681 5.08 48.32 4.35
C GLY A 681 5.67 48.44 2.94
N GLU A 682 6.72 47.68 2.62
CA GLU A 682 7.37 47.70 1.30
C GLU A 682 6.98 46.49 0.44
N LYS A 683 6.85 46.72 -0.88
CA LYS A 683 6.71 45.63 -1.84
C LYS A 683 8.03 44.88 -1.95
N LEU A 684 7.97 43.57 -1.85
CA LEU A 684 9.11 42.71 -2.11
C LEU A 684 9.37 42.68 -3.62
N SER A 685 10.57 43.10 -4.05
CA SER A 685 11.04 42.87 -5.42
C SER A 685 11.28 41.36 -5.65
N TYR A 686 11.78 40.94 -6.82
CA TYR A 686 12.12 39.52 -7.04
C TYR A 686 13.16 39.07 -6.01
N VAL A 687 12.71 38.44 -4.92
CA VAL A 687 13.57 37.97 -3.84
C VAL A 687 13.95 36.54 -4.19
N LYS A 688 15.19 36.35 -4.65
CA LYS A 688 15.86 35.05 -4.50
C LYS A 688 15.11 33.85 -5.14
N GLY A 689 14.38 34.06 -6.24
CA GLY A 689 13.60 33.00 -6.89
C GLY A 689 12.10 32.98 -6.58
N PHE A 690 11.62 33.90 -5.73
CA PHE A 690 10.20 34.13 -5.44
C PHE A 690 9.74 35.41 -6.14
N ASN A 691 8.68 35.33 -6.94
CA ASN A 691 8.06 36.50 -7.55
C ASN A 691 6.90 37.02 -6.69
N LEU A 692 7.22 37.95 -5.77
CA LEU A 692 6.24 38.62 -4.90
C LEU A 692 6.02 40.10 -5.30
N SER A 693 6.57 40.51 -6.44
CA SER A 693 6.51 41.90 -6.92
C SER A 693 5.13 42.30 -7.45
N GLU A 694 4.40 41.32 -7.97
CA GLU A 694 3.03 41.44 -8.45
C GLU A 694 2.07 40.67 -7.55
N PRO A 695 0.77 41.07 -7.49
CA PRO A 695 -0.22 40.35 -6.71
C PRO A 695 -0.40 38.89 -7.19
N LEU A 696 -0.29 37.95 -6.26
CA LEU A 696 -0.49 36.52 -6.47
C LEU A 696 -1.97 36.24 -6.71
N SER A 697 -2.30 35.58 -7.82
CA SER A 697 -3.69 35.25 -8.15
C SER A 697 -4.10 33.92 -7.53
N ARG A 698 -5.39 33.74 -7.26
CA ARG A 698 -5.96 32.45 -6.83
C ARG A 698 -5.57 31.37 -7.87
N PRO A 699 -4.83 30.33 -7.45
CA PRO A 699 -4.43 29.27 -8.37
C PRO A 699 -5.64 28.42 -8.75
N LEU A 700 -5.64 27.88 -9.97
CA LEU A 700 -6.62 26.88 -10.40
C LEU A 700 -6.23 25.47 -9.90
N ASN A 701 -4.93 25.23 -9.80
CA ASN A 701 -4.33 23.95 -9.44
C ASN A 701 -3.58 24.07 -8.12
N ILE A 702 -3.83 23.14 -7.22
CA ILE A 702 -3.02 22.93 -6.03
C ILE A 702 -2.49 21.50 -6.06
N ASN A 703 -1.28 21.28 -5.54
CA ASN A 703 -0.72 19.94 -5.46
C ASN A 703 -0.69 19.22 -6.83
N SER A 704 -0.30 19.94 -7.88
CA SER A 704 -0.27 19.38 -9.24
C SER A 704 0.54 18.08 -9.28
N GLU A 705 0.04 17.05 -9.95
CA GLU A 705 0.80 15.82 -10.15
C GLU A 705 1.63 15.80 -11.45
N GLU A 706 1.68 16.93 -12.18
CA GLU A 706 2.41 17.07 -13.45
C GLU A 706 3.93 17.22 -13.33
#